data_AF-A0A933LHG4-F1
#
_entry.id   AF-A0A933LHG4-F1
#
_cell.length_a   1.000
_cell.length_b   1.000
_cell.length_c   1.000
_cell.angle_alpha   90.00
_cell.angle_beta   90.00
_cell.angle_gamma   90.00
#
_symmetry.space_group_name_H-M   'P 1'
#
loop_
_entity.id
_entity.type
_entity.pdbx_description
1 polymer ?
#
loop_
_entity_poly.entity_id
_entity_poly.type
_entity_poly.pdbx_seq_one_letter_code
_entity_poly.pdbx_strand_id
1 'polypeptide(L)'
;MNFVLVALLAPASLAIDPTTQPAVHPRSYSTGFTLVRGGVPCTIVRPADAAWQALADELARAVERLAGKGAPVRTDTDVILERLGQLPADLRDTPLIILGDLNANRAVFPLYANYYTYCDAVYPGGDGYVLQTIVRPFGRPTNILLVGGSTLEGVKTGITELVTRLARIAPDEEVELPYCLDVRLAPQWQSTFAPLVQTVAAQDAAATTAPESLPPDAIEYGDAGNRFTSSAHLYFYTGSLVAARQARAWALHLANRDTTGMRIADYTMENLTAAWRRVSPAPVFTTEERRLIDTRLCQTAYFHANSWWRLKGAHPEIGGRHHTTGMLAWWTLIRNLLELAEPDEATRTQLLGWRAEAEGYLDGLLRHYFDDLDDYQSADSVQNTCSYALQTGKLEWFHNGLARRAVQKVLALTDNVGWYAGVQGYGEALAGWERFTLNGGLLFGSCGFVYQDGGYAWLLQHYPALQASWGALQPWGLHQYAAGDSIRPEPPAWLTHLQVLRLTPYRLDLMNNGAFLHSPLMDGFFVSGLRPSAVSAEAAFDKAVHRGGHGADDVYWLLQGMSGIALSTIDMNSIVRYTDQGKLWLVHNTGRRSLFFKNAVYVSSGLNEETLPAACELVAHADFPGAALVSSRLPDGRGTDWTRNVISVGNAFTAVIDQVRANKPGEFTVSCNWRTPGWAAHDDAGW
;
A
#
# COMPACT_ATOMS: atom_id res chain seq x y z
N MET A 1 -21.48 -2.02 34.76
CA MET A 1 -21.02 -0.71 34.24
C MET A 1 -21.63 -0.56 32.86
N ASN A 2 -22.55 0.39 32.70
CA ASN A 2 -23.41 0.52 31.52
C ASN A 2 -22.60 0.96 30.30
N PHE A 3 -22.56 0.10 29.27
CA PHE A 3 -22.11 0.46 27.92
C PHE A 3 -23.24 1.21 27.20
N VAL A 4 -23.00 2.48 26.86
CA VAL A 4 -23.88 3.25 25.99
C VAL A 4 -23.57 2.84 24.55
N LEU A 5 -24.53 2.15 23.92
CA LEU A 5 -24.53 1.85 22.50
C LEU A 5 -24.74 3.17 21.73
N VAL A 6 -23.70 3.66 21.06
CA VAL A 6 -23.87 4.72 20.05
C VAL A 6 -24.35 4.04 18.78
N ALA A 7 -25.65 4.15 18.50
CA ALA A 7 -26.22 3.73 17.23
C ALA A 7 -25.71 4.66 16.12
N LEU A 8 -24.74 4.19 15.34
CA LEU A 8 -24.39 4.79 14.05
C LEU A 8 -25.57 4.56 13.10
N LEU A 9 -26.26 5.65 12.74
CA LEU A 9 -27.23 5.65 11.65
C LEU A 9 -26.51 5.23 10.37
N ALA A 10 -26.81 4.03 9.86
CA ALA A 10 -26.38 3.61 8.54
C ALA A 10 -26.97 4.58 7.51
N PRO A 11 -26.18 5.20 6.61
CA PRO A 11 -26.75 5.95 5.51
C PRO A 11 -27.59 5.00 4.66
N ALA A 12 -28.82 5.42 4.35
CA ALA A 12 -29.66 4.70 3.41
C ALA A 12 -28.89 4.56 2.09
N SER A 13 -28.68 3.33 1.63
CA SER A 13 -28.18 3.04 0.29
C SER A 13 -29.12 3.70 -0.71
N LEU A 14 -28.72 4.86 -1.25
CA LEU A 14 -29.42 5.48 -2.37
C LEU A 14 -29.38 4.49 -3.53
N ALA A 15 -30.55 3.92 -3.86
CA ALA A 15 -30.69 3.07 -5.02
C ALA A 15 -30.26 3.86 -6.25
N ILE A 16 -29.30 3.33 -7.00
CA ILE A 16 -28.81 3.93 -8.24
C ILE A 16 -29.97 3.86 -9.24
N ASP A 17 -30.46 5.00 -9.72
CA ASP A 17 -31.25 5.00 -10.95
C ASP A 17 -30.28 4.75 -12.12
N PRO A 18 -30.36 3.58 -12.79
CA PRO A 18 -29.45 3.23 -13.88
C PRO A 18 -29.55 4.16 -15.10
N THR A 19 -30.51 5.09 -15.12
CA THR A 19 -30.69 6.07 -16.19
C THR A 19 -30.03 7.43 -15.91
N THR A 20 -29.57 7.70 -14.69
CA THR A 20 -28.97 9.00 -14.34
C THR A 20 -27.49 9.01 -14.76
N GLN A 21 -27.18 9.71 -15.86
CA GLN A 21 -25.79 9.94 -16.24
C GLN A 21 -25.18 11.05 -15.36
N PRO A 22 -23.93 10.89 -14.90
CA PRO A 22 -23.27 11.95 -14.13
C PRO A 22 -23.06 13.18 -15.00
N ALA A 23 -23.33 14.35 -14.45
CA ALA A 23 -23.05 15.63 -15.10
C ALA A 23 -21.87 16.32 -14.41
N VAL A 24 -20.95 16.84 -15.23
CA VAL A 24 -19.76 17.55 -14.77
C VAL A 24 -19.63 18.87 -15.53
N HIS A 25 -19.52 19.95 -14.76
CA HIS A 25 -19.33 21.30 -15.25
C HIS A 25 -17.85 21.59 -15.58
N PRO A 26 -17.58 22.59 -16.42
CA PRO A 26 -16.25 23.17 -16.53
C PRO A 26 -15.67 23.54 -15.16
N ARG A 27 -14.41 23.19 -14.90
CA ARG A 27 -13.69 23.64 -13.70
C ARG A 27 -13.68 25.18 -13.67
N SER A 28 -14.16 25.76 -12.56
CA SER A 28 -14.32 27.22 -12.40
C SER A 28 -13.21 27.89 -11.57
N TYR A 29 -12.27 27.09 -11.06
CA TYR A 29 -11.19 27.54 -10.19
C TYR A 29 -9.87 27.74 -10.95
N SER A 30 -8.99 28.58 -10.40
CA SER A 30 -7.63 28.73 -10.95
C SER A 30 -6.72 27.57 -10.54
N THR A 31 -5.83 27.17 -11.44
CA THR A 31 -4.70 26.28 -11.13
C THR A 31 -3.46 27.03 -10.65
N GLY A 32 -3.47 28.37 -10.69
CA GLY A 32 -2.41 29.24 -10.20
C GLY A 32 -2.38 29.37 -8.67
N PHE A 33 -1.28 29.86 -8.13
CA PHE A 33 -1.14 30.09 -6.69
C PHE A 33 -1.42 31.56 -6.37
N THR A 34 -2.42 31.81 -5.53
CA THR A 34 -2.70 33.16 -5.01
C THR A 34 -1.58 33.58 -4.06
N LEU A 35 -0.77 34.55 -4.48
CA LEU A 35 0.33 35.10 -3.69
C LEU A 35 -0.13 36.27 -2.81
N VAL A 36 -1.01 37.12 -3.34
CA VAL A 36 -1.62 38.26 -2.67
C VAL A 36 -3.09 38.33 -3.06
N ARG A 37 -3.99 38.54 -2.08
CA ARG A 37 -5.43 38.75 -2.31
C ARG A 37 -5.91 39.92 -1.45
N GLY A 38 -6.52 40.93 -2.05
CA GLY A 38 -6.94 42.16 -1.38
C GLY A 38 -5.81 42.82 -0.56
N GLY A 39 -4.57 42.78 -1.07
CA GLY A 39 -3.38 43.28 -0.36
C GLY A 39 -2.93 42.44 0.84
N VAL A 40 -3.51 41.26 1.05
CA VAL A 40 -3.09 40.30 2.08
C VAL A 40 -2.17 39.24 1.45
N PRO A 41 -0.90 39.14 1.87
CA PRO A 41 0.01 38.12 1.33
C PRO A 41 -0.32 36.72 1.85
N CYS A 42 0.11 35.71 1.10
CA CYS A 42 0.12 34.30 1.52
C CYS A 42 0.94 34.08 2.81
N THR A 43 0.75 32.92 3.45
CA THR A 43 1.53 32.50 4.64
C THR A 43 2.66 31.56 4.25
N ILE A 44 3.85 31.75 4.81
CA ILE A 44 5.01 30.87 4.63
C ILE A 44 5.11 29.94 5.85
N VAL A 45 5.16 28.62 5.61
CA VAL A 45 5.37 27.59 6.64
C VAL A 45 6.73 26.93 6.42
N ARG A 46 7.60 27.02 7.42
CA ARG A 46 8.99 26.52 7.36
C ARG A 46 9.31 25.53 8.49
N PRO A 47 10.29 24.62 8.33
CA PRO A 47 10.79 23.78 9.41
C PRO A 47 11.26 24.58 10.62
N ALA A 48 10.98 24.14 11.85
CA ALA A 48 11.33 24.83 13.09
C ALA A 48 12.85 25.10 13.31
N ASP A 49 13.72 24.38 12.59
CA ASP A 49 15.17 24.58 12.61
C ASP A 49 15.58 25.99 12.13
N ALA A 50 16.57 26.60 12.81
CA ALA A 50 17.01 27.97 12.59
C ALA A 50 17.61 28.23 11.20
N ALA A 51 18.21 27.21 10.56
CA ALA A 51 18.78 27.33 9.22
C ALA A 51 17.74 27.67 8.15
N TRP A 52 16.46 27.35 8.41
CA TRP A 52 15.34 27.63 7.51
C TRP A 52 14.78 29.05 7.65
N GLN A 53 15.05 29.74 8.76
CA GLN A 53 14.53 31.09 9.00
C GLN A 53 15.04 32.07 7.94
N ALA A 54 16.34 32.05 7.63
CA ALA A 54 16.94 32.96 6.67
C ALA A 54 16.32 32.82 5.26
N LEU A 55 16.04 31.59 4.86
CA LEU A 55 15.38 31.26 3.60
C LEU A 55 13.92 31.77 3.56
N ALA A 56 13.18 31.58 4.65
CA ALA A 56 11.81 32.09 4.77
C ALA A 56 11.77 33.63 4.75
N ASP A 57 12.72 34.29 5.42
CA ASP A 57 12.81 35.76 5.47
C ASP A 57 13.15 36.35 4.10
N GLU A 58 14.00 35.68 3.31
CA GLU A 58 14.28 36.09 1.93
C GLU A 58 13.02 36.08 1.08
N LEU A 59 12.26 34.99 1.15
CA LEU A 59 11.01 34.86 0.42
C LEU A 59 9.95 35.88 0.93
N ALA A 60 9.87 36.09 2.25
CA ALA A 60 8.94 37.07 2.83
C ALA A 60 9.22 38.49 2.32
N ARG A 61 10.50 38.89 2.19
CA ARG A 61 10.91 40.17 1.58
C ARG A 61 10.53 40.26 0.10
N ALA A 62 10.68 39.16 -0.64
CA ALA A 62 10.29 39.12 -2.05
C ALA A 62 8.77 39.29 -2.24
N VAL A 63 7.96 38.74 -1.33
CA VAL A 63 6.50 38.91 -1.29
C VAL A 63 6.12 40.31 -0.81
N GLU A 64 6.83 40.88 0.18
CA GLU A 64 6.58 42.22 0.69
C GLU A 64 6.66 43.29 -0.40
N ARG A 65 7.62 43.17 -1.31
CA ARG A 65 7.73 44.06 -2.48
C ARG A 65 6.45 44.05 -3.34
N LEU A 66 5.73 42.93 -3.39
CA LEU A 66 4.53 42.77 -4.21
C LEU A 66 3.26 43.22 -3.48
N ALA A 67 3.12 42.85 -2.20
CA ALA A 67 1.93 43.11 -1.39
C ALA A 67 1.97 44.44 -0.61
N GLY A 68 3.14 45.08 -0.51
CA GLY A 68 3.39 46.22 0.38
C GLY A 68 3.45 45.85 1.88
N LYS A 69 3.32 44.55 2.22
CA LYS A 69 3.38 44.00 3.58
C LYS A 69 4.09 42.65 3.58
N GLY A 70 4.88 42.37 4.62
CA GLY A 70 5.54 41.08 4.79
C GLY A 70 4.57 39.90 4.89
N ALA A 71 4.89 38.80 4.21
CA ALA A 71 4.19 37.53 4.38
C ALA A 71 4.38 36.99 5.82
N PRO A 72 3.32 36.55 6.51
CA PRO A 72 3.46 35.87 7.79
C PRO A 72 4.33 34.62 7.65
N VAL A 73 5.35 34.48 8.49
CA VAL A 73 6.20 33.28 8.56
C VAL A 73 5.86 32.50 9.82
N ARG A 74 5.53 31.22 9.68
CA ARG A 74 5.23 30.31 10.79
C ARG A 74 6.12 29.07 10.75
N THR A 75 6.45 28.52 11.91
CA THR A 75 7.12 27.22 11.97
C THR A 75 6.12 26.10 11.80
N ASP A 76 6.58 24.98 11.25
CA ASP A 76 5.80 23.76 11.09
C ASP A 76 5.35 23.20 12.45
N THR A 77 6.15 23.34 13.52
CA THR A 77 5.78 22.92 14.88
C THR A 77 4.72 23.81 15.53
N ASP A 78 4.66 25.11 15.20
CA ASP A 78 3.60 25.99 15.70
C ASP A 78 2.27 25.75 14.98
N VAL A 79 2.34 25.25 13.74
CA VAL A 79 1.20 24.98 12.88
C VAL A 79 0.65 23.57 13.09
N ILE A 80 1.55 22.59 13.13
CA ILE A 80 1.28 21.16 13.22
C ILE A 80 1.84 20.64 14.55
N LEU A 81 0.99 20.67 15.58
CA LEU A 81 1.38 20.36 16.96
C LEU A 81 1.90 18.92 17.11
N GLU A 82 1.20 17.96 16.49
CA GLU A 82 1.60 16.56 16.44
C GLU A 82 2.33 16.27 15.13
N ARG A 83 3.49 15.60 15.15
CA ARG A 83 4.36 15.40 13.98
C ARG A 83 3.64 14.92 12.71
N LEU A 84 2.64 14.06 12.88
CA LEU A 84 1.85 13.44 11.81
C LEU A 84 0.41 13.98 11.76
N GLY A 85 0.20 15.19 12.27
CA GLY A 85 -1.09 15.87 12.27
C GLY A 85 -1.52 16.30 10.88
N GLN A 86 -2.82 16.49 10.72
CA GLN A 86 -3.41 17.08 9.51
C GLN A 86 -3.24 18.60 9.54
N LEU A 87 -3.30 19.24 8.36
CA LEU A 87 -3.36 20.71 8.28
C LEU A 87 -4.57 21.25 9.08
N PRO A 88 -4.40 22.25 9.95
CA PRO A 88 -5.48 22.92 10.67
C PRO A 88 -6.50 23.55 9.72
N ALA A 89 -7.76 23.66 10.17
CA ALA A 89 -8.86 24.13 9.33
C ALA A 89 -8.65 25.58 8.83
N ASP A 90 -8.11 26.47 9.67
CA ASP A 90 -7.79 27.86 9.35
C ASP A 90 -6.73 27.99 8.24
N LEU A 91 -5.79 27.05 8.17
CA LEU A 91 -4.75 27.05 7.15
C LEU A 91 -5.16 26.32 5.87
N ARG A 92 -6.16 25.43 5.92
CA ARG A 92 -6.67 24.74 4.72
C ARG A 92 -7.31 25.69 3.70
N ASP A 93 -7.84 26.82 4.17
CA ASP A 93 -8.49 27.84 3.33
C ASP A 93 -7.59 29.09 3.14
N THR A 94 -6.31 29.01 3.53
CA THR A 94 -5.31 30.07 3.36
C THR A 94 -4.29 29.66 2.28
N PRO A 95 -3.88 30.56 1.37
CA PRO A 95 -2.76 30.26 0.46
C PRO A 95 -1.46 30.08 1.24
N LEU A 96 -0.82 28.92 1.11
CA LEU A 96 0.42 28.58 1.82
C LEU A 96 1.59 28.39 0.85
N ILE A 97 2.74 28.95 1.22
CA ILE A 97 4.02 28.48 0.71
C ILE A 97 4.64 27.55 1.76
N ILE A 98 4.91 26.30 1.40
CA ILE A 98 5.52 25.31 2.30
C ILE A 98 6.95 25.06 1.84
N LEU A 99 7.92 25.17 2.76
CA LEU A 99 9.33 24.93 2.49
C LEU A 99 9.77 23.56 3.03
N GLY A 100 10.59 22.85 2.27
CA GLY A 100 11.19 21.58 2.70
C GLY A 100 10.48 20.34 2.16
N ASP A 101 10.71 19.20 2.81
CA ASP A 101 10.23 17.89 2.40
C ASP A 101 9.42 17.22 3.53
N LEU A 102 9.04 15.96 3.30
CA LEU A 102 8.33 15.13 4.27
C LEU A 102 9.02 15.00 5.63
N ASN A 103 10.35 15.06 5.68
CA ASN A 103 11.13 14.85 6.91
C ASN A 103 11.48 16.16 7.62
N ALA A 104 11.57 17.26 6.87
CA ALA A 104 11.90 18.57 7.40
C ALA A 104 10.66 19.35 7.88
N ASN A 105 9.51 19.21 7.21
CA ASN A 105 8.34 20.04 7.49
C ASN A 105 7.07 19.20 7.71
N ARG A 106 6.53 19.24 8.93
CA ARG A 106 5.31 18.50 9.30
C ARG A 106 4.10 18.80 8.41
N ALA A 107 4.01 19.99 7.83
CA ALA A 107 2.90 20.37 6.94
C ALA A 107 2.93 19.62 5.59
N VAL A 108 4.05 18.98 5.23
CA VAL A 108 4.19 18.19 4.00
C VAL A 108 3.55 16.81 4.13
N PHE A 109 3.50 16.23 5.35
CA PHE A 109 2.97 14.88 5.59
C PHE A 109 1.60 14.61 4.93
N PRO A 110 0.53 15.40 5.19
CA PRO A 110 -0.77 15.11 4.59
C PRO A 110 -0.78 15.29 3.06
N LEU A 111 0.09 16.13 2.51
CA LEU A 111 0.23 16.32 1.06
C LEU A 111 0.96 15.13 0.41
N TYR A 112 2.03 14.64 1.04
CA TYR A 112 2.79 13.47 0.60
C TYR A 112 1.93 12.20 0.67
N ALA A 113 1.25 11.98 1.80
CA ALA A 113 0.41 10.81 2.01
C ALA A 113 -0.69 10.68 0.95
N ASN A 114 -1.28 11.81 0.52
CA ASN A 114 -2.32 11.86 -0.49
C ASN A 114 -1.78 11.94 -1.95
N TYR A 115 -0.49 11.71 -2.15
CA TYR A 115 0.20 11.71 -3.45
C TYR A 115 0.21 13.05 -4.18
N TYR A 116 0.09 14.17 -3.46
CA TYR A 116 0.10 15.50 -4.04
C TYR A 116 1.52 16.00 -4.33
N THR A 117 2.48 15.52 -3.55
CA THR A 117 3.92 15.72 -3.73
C THR A 117 4.64 14.40 -3.46
N TYR A 118 5.91 14.33 -3.88
CA TYR A 118 6.82 13.23 -3.56
C TYR A 118 8.13 13.71 -2.93
N CYS A 119 8.19 14.98 -2.50
CA CYS A 119 9.39 15.51 -1.87
C CYS A 119 9.65 14.82 -0.52
N ASP A 120 10.74 14.07 -0.46
CA ASP A 120 11.27 13.43 0.74
C ASP A 120 12.80 13.50 0.73
N ALA A 121 13.44 12.78 1.66
CA ALA A 121 14.87 12.84 1.82
C ALA A 121 15.66 12.22 0.65
N VAL A 122 14.99 11.58 -0.32
CA VAL A 122 15.63 10.92 -1.46
C VAL A 122 15.26 11.59 -2.80
N TYR A 123 14.02 12.06 -2.97
CA TYR A 123 13.58 12.81 -4.15
C TYR A 123 13.26 14.28 -3.79
N PRO A 124 13.72 15.28 -4.57
CA PRO A 124 14.44 15.22 -5.86
C PRO A 124 15.95 14.92 -5.76
N GLY A 125 16.46 14.69 -4.54
CA GLY A 125 17.84 14.32 -4.23
C GLY A 125 18.81 15.50 -4.28
N GLY A 126 19.94 15.39 -3.56
CA GLY A 126 21.06 16.35 -3.59
C GLY A 126 20.64 17.82 -3.53
N ASP A 127 21.23 18.63 -4.41
CA ASP A 127 20.86 20.05 -4.62
C ASP A 127 19.65 20.23 -5.56
N GLY A 128 18.92 19.16 -5.86
CA GLY A 128 17.69 19.22 -6.63
C GLY A 128 16.58 19.96 -5.89
N TYR A 129 15.59 20.47 -6.63
CA TYR A 129 14.42 21.14 -6.06
C TYR A 129 13.14 20.81 -6.84
N VAL A 130 12.01 20.99 -6.17
CA VAL A 130 10.66 20.94 -6.75
C VAL A 130 9.94 22.22 -6.34
N LEU A 131 9.59 23.04 -7.33
CA LEU A 131 8.72 24.19 -7.19
C LEU A 131 7.37 23.84 -7.82
N GLN A 132 6.37 23.56 -6.99
CA GLN A 132 5.11 22.95 -7.42
C GLN A 132 3.90 23.67 -6.85
N THR A 133 2.96 24.04 -7.72
CA THR A 133 1.60 24.39 -7.32
C THR A 133 0.78 23.11 -7.10
N ILE A 134 0.39 22.87 -5.86
CA ILE A 134 -0.54 21.82 -5.47
C ILE A 134 -1.95 22.41 -5.53
N VAL A 135 -2.71 21.97 -6.54
CA VAL A 135 -4.04 22.50 -6.82
C VAL A 135 -5.10 21.81 -5.96
N ARG A 136 -5.92 22.63 -5.29
CA ARG A 136 -7.06 22.24 -4.45
C ARG A 136 -6.78 21.01 -3.57
N PRO A 137 -5.72 21.01 -2.74
CA PRO A 137 -5.48 19.93 -1.82
C PRO A 137 -6.71 19.71 -0.94
N PHE A 138 -7.16 18.45 -0.82
CA PHE A 138 -8.36 18.07 -0.06
C PHE A 138 -9.66 18.74 -0.55
N GLY A 139 -9.67 19.26 -1.79
CA GLY A 139 -10.85 19.87 -2.44
C GLY A 139 -11.14 21.30 -2.02
N ARG A 140 -10.20 21.90 -1.27
CA ARG A 140 -10.28 23.28 -0.78
C ARG A 140 -10.09 24.30 -1.90
N PRO A 141 -10.61 25.54 -1.77
CA PRO A 141 -10.54 26.54 -2.83
C PRO A 141 -9.15 27.16 -3.01
N THR A 142 -8.25 26.99 -2.03
CA THR A 142 -6.90 27.56 -2.05
C THR A 142 -5.85 26.55 -2.48
N ASN A 143 -4.96 26.98 -3.36
CA ASN A 143 -3.81 26.20 -3.80
C ASN A 143 -2.62 26.41 -2.84
N ILE A 144 -1.73 25.42 -2.78
CA ILE A 144 -0.49 25.47 -1.99
C ILE A 144 0.69 25.54 -2.96
N LEU A 145 1.70 26.34 -2.65
CA LEU A 145 2.98 26.34 -3.35
C LEU A 145 4.02 25.59 -2.50
N LEU A 146 4.53 24.48 -3.00
CA LEU A 146 5.63 23.75 -2.38
C LEU A 146 6.96 24.23 -2.98
N VAL A 147 7.90 24.60 -2.11
CA VAL A 147 9.32 24.76 -2.46
C VAL A 147 10.08 23.63 -1.75
N GLY A 148 10.12 22.48 -2.42
CA GLY A 148 10.66 21.24 -1.89
C GLY A 148 12.07 20.93 -2.36
N GLY A 149 12.76 20.12 -1.59
CA GLY A 149 14.11 19.64 -1.85
C GLY A 149 14.54 18.68 -0.74
N SER A 150 15.35 17.67 -1.08
CA SER A 150 15.83 16.67 -0.13
C SER A 150 16.91 17.20 0.82
N THR A 151 17.42 18.40 0.54
CA THR A 151 18.43 19.10 1.34
C THR A 151 18.10 20.59 1.47
N LEU A 152 18.70 21.25 2.45
CA LEU A 152 18.58 22.70 2.64
C LEU A 152 19.08 23.49 1.40
N GLU A 153 20.19 23.08 0.78
CA GLU A 153 20.74 23.73 -0.41
C GLU A 153 19.86 23.53 -1.66
N GLY A 154 19.22 22.37 -1.77
CA GLY A 154 18.18 22.13 -2.79
C GLY A 154 17.03 23.13 -2.66
N VAL A 155 16.46 23.27 -1.45
CA VAL A 155 15.36 24.22 -1.22
C VAL A 155 15.79 25.67 -1.44
N LYS A 156 16.99 26.06 -1.00
CA LYS A 156 17.56 27.38 -1.25
C LYS A 156 17.63 27.71 -2.75
N THR A 157 18.01 26.72 -3.58
CA THR A 157 17.97 26.92 -5.03
C THR A 157 16.55 27.12 -5.55
N GLY A 158 15.58 26.34 -5.07
CA GLY A 158 14.17 26.52 -5.41
C GLY A 158 13.62 27.90 -5.02
N ILE A 159 14.04 28.42 -3.86
CA ILE A 159 13.69 29.79 -3.41
C ILE A 159 14.32 30.83 -4.33
N THR A 160 15.59 30.68 -4.71
CA THR A 160 16.26 31.60 -5.65
C THR A 160 15.50 31.68 -6.98
N GLU A 161 15.05 30.55 -7.51
CA GLU A 161 14.24 30.50 -8.73
C GLU A 161 12.88 31.17 -8.53
N LEU A 162 12.19 30.89 -7.42
CA LEU A 162 10.92 31.53 -7.09
C LEU A 162 11.07 33.05 -6.97
N VAL A 163 12.04 33.55 -6.20
CA VAL A 163 12.33 34.98 -6.05
C VAL A 163 12.62 35.64 -7.40
N THR A 164 13.37 34.95 -8.28
CA THR A 164 13.64 35.42 -9.64
C THR A 164 12.35 35.58 -10.47
N ARG A 165 11.39 34.66 -10.31
CA ARG A 165 10.06 34.79 -10.95
C ARG A 165 9.26 35.95 -10.35
N LEU A 166 9.25 36.05 -9.01
CA LEU A 166 8.55 37.13 -8.31
C LEU A 166 9.07 38.51 -8.73
N ALA A 167 10.37 38.66 -8.94
CA ALA A 167 11.02 39.91 -9.34
C ALA A 167 10.48 40.49 -10.67
N ARG A 168 9.91 39.64 -11.53
CA ARG A 168 9.33 40.04 -12.84
C ARG A 168 7.87 40.49 -12.73
N ILE A 169 7.26 40.36 -11.56
CA ILE A 169 5.87 40.70 -11.31
C ILE A 169 5.82 42.11 -10.69
N ALA A 170 4.90 42.93 -11.20
CA ALA A 170 4.62 44.25 -10.65
C ALA A 170 3.81 44.12 -9.34
N PRO A 171 4.00 45.04 -8.36
CA PRO A 171 3.17 45.07 -7.17
C PRO A 171 1.69 45.29 -7.52
N ASP A 172 0.79 44.53 -6.87
CA ASP A 172 -0.65 44.60 -7.06
C ASP A 172 -1.36 44.13 -5.77
N GLU A 173 -2.62 44.52 -5.58
CA GLU A 173 -3.46 44.01 -4.49
C GLU A 173 -3.96 42.59 -4.77
N GLU A 174 -3.98 42.17 -6.05
CA GLU A 174 -4.31 40.82 -6.50
C GLU A 174 -3.16 40.25 -7.34
N VAL A 175 -2.34 39.39 -6.72
CA VAL A 175 -1.21 38.75 -7.40
C VAL A 175 -1.39 37.24 -7.38
N GLU A 176 -1.48 36.67 -8.58
CA GLU A 176 -1.51 35.22 -8.78
C GLU A 176 -0.29 34.76 -9.60
N LEU A 177 0.38 33.72 -9.10
CA LEU A 177 1.40 33.01 -9.87
C LEU A 177 0.73 31.95 -10.75
N PRO A 178 1.04 31.91 -12.06
CA PRO A 178 0.58 30.83 -12.92
C PRO A 178 0.97 29.46 -12.35
N TYR A 179 0.16 28.44 -12.66
CA TYR A 179 0.48 27.06 -12.28
C TYR A 179 1.92 26.72 -12.68
N CYS A 180 2.67 26.15 -11.74
CA CYS A 180 4.02 25.69 -12.00
C CYS A 180 4.26 24.28 -11.48
N LEU A 181 5.01 23.52 -12.26
CA LEU A 181 5.74 22.33 -11.83
C LEU A 181 7.12 22.45 -12.45
N ASP A 182 8.04 23.02 -11.70
CA ASP A 182 9.44 23.17 -12.09
C ASP A 182 10.30 22.27 -11.20
N VAL A 183 11.03 21.36 -11.84
CA VAL A 183 11.79 20.32 -11.14
C VAL A 183 13.21 20.31 -11.66
N ARG A 184 14.16 20.44 -10.73
CA ARG A 184 15.57 20.15 -10.99
C ARG A 184 15.95 18.90 -10.22
N LEU A 185 16.25 17.83 -10.93
CA LEU A 185 16.67 16.56 -10.34
C LEU A 185 18.16 16.56 -9.99
N ALA A 186 18.56 15.85 -8.94
CA ALA A 186 19.97 15.48 -8.74
C ALA A 186 20.46 14.47 -9.80
N PRO A 187 21.79 14.36 -10.02
CA PRO A 187 22.37 13.48 -11.05
C PRO A 187 21.84 12.04 -11.04
N GLN A 188 21.68 11.44 -9.84
CA GLN A 188 21.16 10.08 -9.68
C GLN A 188 19.76 9.89 -10.29
N TRP A 189 18.89 10.88 -10.19
CA TRP A 189 17.54 10.83 -10.73
C TRP A 189 17.53 11.25 -12.19
N GLN A 190 18.39 12.20 -12.59
CA GLN A 190 18.57 12.53 -14.00
C GLN A 190 18.94 11.29 -14.83
N SER A 191 19.86 10.44 -14.35
CA SER A 191 20.22 9.19 -15.05
C SER A 191 19.06 8.20 -15.18
N THR A 192 18.13 8.19 -14.22
CA THR A 192 16.95 7.33 -14.24
C THR A 192 15.88 7.87 -15.19
N PHE A 193 15.56 9.16 -15.10
CA PHE A 193 14.41 9.74 -15.81
C PHE A 193 14.72 10.26 -17.21
N ALA A 194 15.94 10.74 -17.48
CA ALA A 194 16.27 11.34 -18.78
C ALA A 194 16.06 10.37 -19.97
N PRO A 195 16.47 9.09 -19.90
CA PRO A 195 16.20 8.14 -20.99
C PRO A 195 14.70 7.90 -21.23
N LEU A 196 13.89 7.94 -20.16
CA LEU A 196 12.44 7.79 -20.24
C LEU A 196 11.80 9.02 -20.91
N VAL A 197 12.24 10.23 -20.54
CA VAL A 197 11.78 11.47 -21.18
C VAL A 197 12.16 11.49 -22.66
N GLN A 198 13.39 11.06 -23.00
CA GLN A 198 13.83 10.95 -24.39
C GLN A 198 12.99 9.95 -25.19
N THR A 199 12.64 8.81 -24.59
CA THR A 199 11.78 7.81 -25.22
C THR A 199 10.39 8.38 -25.52
N VAL A 200 9.79 9.07 -24.54
CA VAL A 200 8.50 9.75 -24.73
C VAL A 200 8.59 10.86 -25.78
N ALA A 201 9.69 11.62 -25.80
CA ALA A 201 9.90 12.68 -26.78
C ALA A 201 10.07 12.14 -28.22
N ALA A 202 10.78 11.02 -28.40
CA ALA A 202 10.90 10.37 -29.69
C ALA A 202 9.53 9.85 -30.19
N GLN A 203 8.70 9.33 -29.28
CA GLN A 203 7.34 8.92 -29.60
C GLN A 203 6.44 10.12 -29.94
N ASP A 204 6.53 11.24 -29.21
CA ASP A 204 5.81 12.51 -29.48
C ASP A 204 6.17 13.04 -30.89
N ALA A 205 7.45 13.01 -31.26
CA ALA A 205 7.91 13.43 -32.58
C ALA A 205 7.44 12.51 -33.72
N ALA A 206 7.32 11.21 -33.46
CA ALA A 206 6.83 10.21 -34.42
C ALA A 206 5.29 10.16 -34.51
N ALA A 207 4.56 10.73 -33.55
CA ALA A 207 3.10 10.66 -33.44
C ALA A 207 2.32 11.52 -34.46
N THR A 208 2.97 12.05 -35.50
CA THR A 208 2.26 12.60 -36.69
C THR A 208 1.52 11.53 -37.50
N THR A 209 1.71 10.25 -37.18
CA THR A 209 0.91 9.13 -37.66
C THR A 209 0.36 8.34 -36.48
N ALA A 210 -0.96 8.24 -36.37
CA ALA A 210 -1.62 7.34 -35.43
C ALA A 210 -1.10 5.90 -35.63
N PRO A 211 -0.95 5.08 -34.58
CA PRO A 211 -0.37 3.75 -34.72
C PRO A 211 -1.27 2.84 -35.57
N GLU A 212 -0.91 2.67 -36.84
CA GLU A 212 -1.42 1.64 -37.74
C GLU A 212 -0.91 0.26 -37.30
N SER A 213 -1.51 -0.32 -36.25
CA SER A 213 -1.74 -1.77 -36.06
C SER A 213 -1.84 -2.15 -34.58
N LEU A 214 -3.05 -2.18 -34.02
CA LEU A 214 -3.37 -2.96 -32.81
C LEU A 214 -4.75 -3.61 -32.98
N PRO A 215 -4.91 -4.96 -32.89
CA PRO A 215 -6.22 -5.62 -32.77
C PRO A 215 -6.38 -6.42 -31.45
N PRO A 216 -7.58 -6.88 -31.05
CA PRO A 216 -8.89 -6.22 -31.04
C PRO A 216 -9.23 -5.71 -29.61
N ASP A 217 -9.21 -4.38 -29.47
CA ASP A 217 -9.74 -3.55 -28.37
C ASP A 217 -9.12 -3.66 -26.95
N ALA A 218 -9.10 -4.81 -26.29
CA ALA A 218 -8.71 -4.87 -24.85
C ALA A 218 -7.21 -4.65 -24.60
N ILE A 219 -6.34 -5.24 -25.42
CA ILE A 219 -4.88 -5.07 -25.34
C ILE A 219 -4.49 -3.64 -25.71
N GLU A 220 -5.10 -3.09 -26.76
CA GLU A 220 -4.94 -1.70 -27.18
C GLU A 220 -5.30 -0.73 -26.05
N TYR A 221 -6.44 -0.95 -25.40
CA TYR A 221 -6.90 -0.08 -24.31
C TYR A 221 -5.97 -0.16 -23.08
N GLY A 222 -5.49 -1.36 -22.73
CA GLY A 222 -4.52 -1.54 -21.65
C GLY A 222 -3.20 -0.81 -21.91
N ASP A 223 -2.67 -0.89 -23.13
CA ASP A 223 -1.45 -0.16 -23.51
C ASP A 223 -1.67 1.36 -23.47
N ALA A 224 -2.79 1.84 -23.98
CA ALA A 224 -3.16 3.26 -23.90
C ALA A 224 -3.24 3.76 -22.44
N GLY A 225 -3.82 2.96 -21.54
CA GLY A 225 -3.84 3.23 -20.09
C GLY A 225 -2.45 3.32 -19.48
N ASN A 226 -1.56 2.39 -19.83
CA ASN A 226 -0.17 2.39 -19.36
C ASN A 226 0.62 3.60 -19.88
N ARG A 227 0.42 3.99 -21.14
CA ARG A 227 1.06 5.17 -21.74
C ARG A 227 0.59 6.47 -21.11
N PHE A 228 -0.72 6.60 -20.85
CA PHE A 228 -1.27 7.74 -20.12
C PHE A 228 -0.64 7.85 -18.73
N THR A 229 -0.76 6.80 -17.91
CA THR A 229 -0.31 6.83 -16.52
C THR A 229 1.19 7.04 -16.40
N SER A 230 2.00 6.34 -17.22
CA SER A 230 3.46 6.51 -17.23
C SER A 230 3.88 7.93 -17.63
N SER A 231 3.25 8.51 -18.64
CA SER A 231 3.56 9.88 -19.09
C SER A 231 3.17 10.94 -18.05
N ALA A 232 2.02 10.75 -17.39
CA ALA A 232 1.56 11.63 -16.32
C ALA A 232 2.50 11.59 -15.10
N HIS A 233 2.97 10.41 -14.71
CA HIS A 233 3.96 10.25 -13.64
C HIS A 233 5.30 10.85 -14.04
N LEU A 234 5.75 10.62 -15.28
CA LEU A 234 6.99 11.19 -15.76
C LEU A 234 6.95 12.72 -15.73
N TYR A 235 5.83 13.33 -16.14
CA TYR A 235 5.63 14.76 -15.99
C TYR A 235 5.74 15.20 -14.53
N PHE A 236 5.03 14.53 -13.62
CA PHE A 236 5.06 14.84 -12.19
C PHE A 236 6.46 14.83 -11.58
N TYR A 237 7.29 13.85 -11.94
CA TYR A 237 8.64 13.69 -11.39
C TYR A 237 9.71 14.52 -12.10
N THR A 238 9.42 15.16 -13.25
CA THR A 238 10.45 15.83 -14.05
C THR A 238 10.10 17.24 -14.49
N GLY A 239 8.84 17.65 -14.36
CA GLY A 239 8.32 18.88 -14.98
C GLY A 239 8.29 18.84 -16.51
N SER A 240 8.56 17.71 -17.16
CA SER A 240 8.68 17.61 -18.63
C SER A 240 7.35 17.88 -19.34
N LEU A 241 7.26 19.04 -20.01
CA LEU A 241 6.08 19.40 -20.81
C LEU A 241 5.83 18.43 -21.97
N VAL A 242 6.86 17.78 -22.50
CA VAL A 242 6.71 16.73 -23.52
C VAL A 242 5.93 15.55 -22.94
N ALA A 243 6.27 15.11 -21.73
CA ALA A 243 5.53 14.06 -21.04
C ALA A 243 4.09 14.48 -20.71
N ALA A 244 3.87 15.76 -20.33
CA ALA A 244 2.52 16.29 -20.11
C ALA A 244 1.65 16.27 -21.38
N ARG A 245 2.21 16.65 -22.54
CA ARG A 245 1.50 16.61 -23.82
C ARG A 245 1.17 15.18 -24.24
N GLN A 246 2.09 14.24 -24.03
CA GLN A 246 1.85 12.83 -24.29
C GLN A 246 0.76 12.26 -23.37
N ALA A 247 0.81 12.58 -22.07
CA ALA A 247 -0.24 12.21 -21.13
C ALA A 247 -1.60 12.75 -21.57
N ARG A 248 -1.68 14.02 -22.01
CA ARG A 248 -2.89 14.60 -22.58
C ARG A 248 -3.42 13.82 -23.79
N ALA A 249 -2.55 13.49 -24.74
CA ALA A 249 -2.95 12.75 -25.95
C ALA A 249 -3.60 11.40 -25.60
N TRP A 250 -2.97 10.62 -24.72
CA TRP A 250 -3.51 9.32 -24.31
C TRP A 250 -4.74 9.42 -23.42
N ALA A 251 -4.81 10.42 -22.52
CA ALA A 251 -6.03 10.66 -21.73
C ALA A 251 -7.23 10.98 -22.63
N LEU A 252 -7.04 11.81 -23.66
CA LEU A 252 -8.08 12.13 -24.64
C LEU A 252 -8.43 10.94 -25.52
N HIS A 253 -7.45 10.12 -25.91
CA HIS A 253 -7.71 8.87 -26.62
C HIS A 253 -8.64 7.95 -25.80
N LEU A 254 -8.29 7.69 -24.54
CA LEU A 254 -9.08 6.87 -23.63
C LEU A 254 -10.49 7.44 -23.41
N ALA A 255 -10.59 8.76 -23.22
CA ALA A 255 -11.85 9.46 -22.97
C ALA A 255 -12.78 9.50 -24.20
N ASN A 256 -12.23 9.56 -25.41
CA ASN A 256 -13.03 9.57 -26.65
C ASN A 256 -13.39 8.17 -27.12
N ARG A 257 -12.59 7.15 -26.79
CA ARG A 257 -12.81 5.78 -27.25
C ARG A 257 -14.01 5.12 -26.57
N ASP A 258 -14.23 5.35 -25.28
CA ASP A 258 -15.37 4.81 -24.55
C ASP A 258 -16.20 5.95 -23.95
N THR A 259 -17.45 6.08 -24.42
CA THR A 259 -18.35 7.17 -24.00
C THR A 259 -19.08 6.89 -22.68
N THR A 260 -18.91 5.69 -22.13
CA THR A 260 -19.56 5.20 -20.89
C THR A 260 -18.61 5.13 -19.70
N GLY A 261 -17.35 5.52 -19.88
CA GLY A 261 -16.33 5.58 -18.83
C GLY A 261 -14.98 5.07 -19.33
N MET A 262 -13.91 5.33 -18.57
CA MET A 262 -12.61 4.72 -18.85
C MET A 262 -12.58 3.28 -18.34
N ARG A 263 -12.34 2.31 -19.22
CA ARG A 263 -12.29 0.89 -18.83
C ARG A 263 -11.05 0.63 -17.98
N ILE A 264 -11.26 0.19 -16.75
CA ILE A 264 -10.16 -0.04 -15.81
C ILE A 264 -10.52 -1.17 -14.85
N ALA A 265 -9.50 -1.90 -14.39
CA ALA A 265 -9.67 -2.93 -13.38
C ALA A 265 -9.54 -2.33 -11.96
N ASP A 266 -10.00 -3.09 -10.97
CA ASP A 266 -9.80 -2.79 -9.54
C ASP A 266 -8.35 -2.47 -9.19
N TYR A 267 -7.38 -3.22 -9.74
CA TYR A 267 -5.95 -3.02 -9.46
C TYR A 267 -5.31 -1.77 -10.07
N THR A 268 -5.86 -1.25 -11.16
CA THR A 268 -5.21 -0.18 -11.95
C THR A 268 -5.90 1.17 -11.82
N MET A 269 -7.08 1.21 -11.18
CA MET A 269 -7.88 2.42 -11.01
C MET A 269 -7.23 3.47 -10.10
N GLU A 270 -6.53 3.06 -9.04
CA GLU A 270 -5.81 4.02 -8.18
C GLU A 270 -4.69 4.73 -8.96
N ASN A 271 -3.96 3.94 -9.77
CA ASN A 271 -2.90 4.45 -10.65
C ASN A 271 -3.44 5.44 -11.69
N LEU A 272 -4.54 5.07 -12.38
CA LEU A 272 -5.24 5.95 -13.32
C LEU A 272 -5.61 7.29 -12.67
N THR A 273 -6.16 7.22 -11.46
CA THR A 273 -6.64 8.38 -10.73
C THR A 273 -5.49 9.28 -10.28
N ALA A 274 -4.44 8.70 -9.68
CA ALA A 274 -3.27 9.45 -9.26
C ALA A 274 -2.57 10.12 -10.44
N ALA A 275 -2.45 9.44 -11.58
CA ALA A 275 -1.93 10.01 -12.82
C ALA A 275 -2.76 11.22 -13.28
N TRP A 276 -4.11 11.11 -13.28
CA TRP A 276 -4.97 12.23 -13.65
C TRP A 276 -4.82 13.42 -12.71
N ARG A 277 -4.77 13.19 -11.39
CA ARG A 277 -4.50 14.25 -10.41
C ARG A 277 -3.20 14.98 -10.73
N ARG A 278 -2.13 14.22 -11.01
CA ARG A 278 -0.78 14.76 -11.21
C ARG A 278 -0.68 15.64 -12.46
N VAL A 279 -1.36 15.29 -13.55
CA VAL A 279 -1.22 15.99 -14.83
C VAL A 279 -2.36 16.97 -15.15
N SER A 280 -3.58 16.77 -14.62
CA SER A 280 -4.73 17.60 -15.00
C SER A 280 -4.57 19.10 -14.71
N PRO A 281 -3.81 19.56 -13.70
CA PRO A 281 -3.54 20.99 -13.51
C PRO A 281 -2.67 21.63 -14.59
N ALA A 282 -1.89 20.83 -15.33
CA ALA A 282 -0.93 21.32 -16.31
C ALA A 282 -1.60 22.18 -17.39
N PRO A 283 -0.95 23.26 -17.87
CA PRO A 283 -1.53 24.19 -18.83
C PRO A 283 -1.65 23.62 -20.25
N VAL A 284 -1.32 22.34 -20.46
CA VAL A 284 -1.47 21.65 -21.74
C VAL A 284 -2.92 21.27 -22.04
N PHE A 285 -3.79 21.21 -21.03
CA PHE A 285 -5.21 20.86 -21.18
C PHE A 285 -6.08 22.11 -21.31
N THR A 286 -7.06 22.06 -22.22
CA THR A 286 -8.13 23.04 -22.28
C THR A 286 -9.20 22.75 -21.21
N THR A 287 -10.06 23.73 -20.92
CA THR A 287 -11.18 23.57 -19.99
C THR A 287 -12.13 22.45 -20.42
N GLU A 288 -12.43 22.36 -21.71
CA GLU A 288 -13.35 21.36 -22.25
C GLU A 288 -12.77 19.94 -22.21
N GLU A 289 -11.46 19.81 -22.45
CA GLU A 289 -10.76 18.53 -22.34
C GLU A 289 -10.73 18.00 -20.90
N ARG A 290 -10.49 18.88 -19.93
CA ARG A 290 -10.59 18.51 -18.50
C ARG A 290 -12.00 18.05 -18.17
N ARG A 291 -13.01 18.80 -18.61
CA ARG A 291 -14.43 18.45 -18.39
C ARG A 291 -14.78 17.09 -19.00
N LEU A 292 -14.32 16.81 -20.22
CA LEU A 292 -14.53 15.52 -20.88
C LEU A 292 -13.92 14.37 -20.07
N ILE A 293 -12.65 14.50 -19.66
CA ILE A 293 -11.95 13.45 -18.91
C ILE A 293 -12.58 13.28 -17.52
N ASP A 294 -12.89 14.37 -16.82
CA ASP A 294 -13.58 14.33 -15.52
C ASP A 294 -14.95 13.65 -15.65
N THR A 295 -15.70 13.92 -16.73
CA THR A 295 -16.97 13.23 -17.02
C THR A 295 -16.77 11.73 -17.18
N ARG A 296 -15.75 11.30 -17.93
CA ARG A 296 -15.44 9.87 -18.15
C ARG A 296 -15.02 9.18 -16.85
N LEU A 297 -14.25 9.86 -16.01
CA LEU A 297 -13.87 9.34 -14.70
C LEU A 297 -15.08 9.25 -13.75
N CYS A 298 -16.01 10.22 -13.78
CA CYS A 298 -17.29 10.10 -13.06
C CYS A 298 -18.09 8.89 -13.55
N GLN A 299 -18.23 8.70 -14.86
CA GLN A 299 -18.92 7.53 -15.40
C GLN A 299 -18.23 6.21 -15.00
N THR A 300 -16.89 6.20 -14.94
CA THR A 300 -16.10 5.07 -14.42
C THR A 300 -16.46 4.76 -12.96
N ALA A 301 -16.57 5.79 -12.11
CA ALA A 301 -16.98 5.62 -10.73
C ALA A 301 -18.41 5.03 -10.62
N TYR A 302 -19.34 5.47 -11.46
CA TYR A 302 -20.71 4.94 -11.54
C TYR A 302 -20.74 3.47 -11.99
N PHE A 303 -19.95 3.11 -13.01
CA PHE A 303 -19.83 1.72 -13.45
C PHE A 303 -19.35 0.82 -12.30
N HIS A 304 -18.29 1.24 -11.61
CA HIS A 304 -17.73 0.47 -10.51
C HIS A 304 -18.59 0.44 -9.26
N ALA A 305 -19.61 1.31 -9.14
CA ALA A 305 -20.59 1.22 -8.07
C ALA A 305 -21.36 -0.13 -8.04
N ASN A 306 -21.31 -0.92 -9.11
CA ASN A 306 -21.92 -2.26 -9.16
C ASN A 306 -20.92 -3.41 -9.32
N SER A 307 -19.62 -3.15 -9.12
CA SER A 307 -18.60 -4.20 -9.20
C SER A 307 -18.70 -5.22 -8.06
N TRP A 308 -18.41 -6.48 -8.37
CA TRP A 308 -18.50 -7.60 -7.42
C TRP A 308 -17.57 -7.47 -6.22
N TRP A 309 -16.40 -6.84 -6.41
CA TRP A 309 -15.43 -6.61 -5.34
C TRP A 309 -15.89 -5.54 -4.34
N ARG A 310 -16.99 -4.84 -4.62
CA ARG A 310 -17.63 -3.97 -3.63
C ARG A 310 -18.41 -4.81 -2.63
N LEU A 311 -17.89 -4.93 -1.42
CA LEU A 311 -18.64 -5.47 -0.29
C LEU A 311 -19.67 -4.44 0.19
N LYS A 312 -20.83 -4.40 -0.47
CA LYS A 312 -21.94 -3.49 -0.15
C LYS A 312 -22.59 -3.89 1.17
N GLY A 313 -22.89 -2.91 2.02
CA GLY A 313 -23.47 -3.14 3.35
C GLY A 313 -22.43 -3.45 4.43
N ALA A 314 -22.86 -3.56 5.68
CA ALA A 314 -21.98 -3.86 6.82
C ALA A 314 -21.55 -5.34 6.83
N HIS A 315 -20.75 -5.75 5.83
CA HIS A 315 -20.21 -7.10 5.77
C HIS A 315 -19.28 -7.30 6.99
N PRO A 316 -19.44 -8.38 7.78
CA PRO A 316 -18.62 -8.59 8.97
C PRO A 316 -17.15 -8.87 8.60
N GLU A 317 -16.93 -9.40 7.40
CA GLU A 317 -15.62 -9.79 6.85
C GLU A 317 -14.93 -8.63 6.11
N ILE A 318 -13.60 -8.62 6.16
CA ILE A 318 -12.72 -7.77 5.36
C ILE A 318 -12.66 -8.26 3.90
N GLY A 319 -12.70 -9.58 3.67
CA GLY A 319 -12.49 -10.19 2.36
C GLY A 319 -11.01 -10.22 1.97
N GLY A 320 -10.73 -10.45 0.67
CA GLY A 320 -9.37 -10.51 0.13
C GLY A 320 -8.94 -9.33 -0.76
N ARG A 321 -7.73 -9.41 -1.30
CA ARG A 321 -7.03 -8.35 -2.07
C ARG A 321 -7.88 -7.59 -3.08
N HIS A 322 -8.75 -8.26 -3.84
CA HIS A 322 -9.63 -7.59 -4.81
C HIS A 322 -10.60 -6.61 -4.15
N HIS A 323 -11.19 -7.00 -3.01
CA HIS A 323 -12.08 -6.14 -2.23
C HIS A 323 -11.30 -4.96 -1.65
N THR A 324 -10.15 -5.23 -1.01
CA THR A 324 -9.35 -4.16 -0.38
C THR A 324 -8.80 -3.18 -1.41
N THR A 325 -8.26 -3.68 -2.52
CA THR A 325 -7.65 -2.84 -3.57
C THR A 325 -8.71 -2.11 -4.37
N GLY A 326 -9.77 -2.80 -4.79
CA GLY A 326 -10.88 -2.19 -5.52
C GLY A 326 -11.55 -1.08 -4.70
N MET A 327 -11.79 -1.31 -3.41
CA MET A 327 -12.38 -0.30 -2.53
C MET A 327 -11.47 0.90 -2.30
N LEU A 328 -10.17 0.71 -2.06
CA LEU A 328 -9.21 1.82 -1.92
C LEU A 328 -9.09 2.62 -3.23
N ALA A 329 -9.00 1.93 -4.37
CA ALA A 329 -8.84 2.54 -5.68
C ALA A 329 -10.08 3.37 -6.05
N TRP A 330 -11.28 2.84 -5.80
CA TRP A 330 -12.54 3.52 -6.04
C TRP A 330 -12.77 4.69 -5.08
N TRP A 331 -12.42 4.53 -3.79
CA TRP A 331 -12.40 5.64 -2.84
C TRP A 331 -11.47 6.76 -3.30
N THR A 332 -10.27 6.41 -3.78
CA THR A 332 -9.29 7.37 -4.31
C THR A 332 -9.80 8.08 -5.56
N LEU A 333 -10.49 7.36 -6.47
CA LEU A 333 -11.17 7.94 -7.64
C LEU A 333 -12.23 8.96 -7.21
N ILE A 334 -13.15 8.56 -6.34
CA ILE A 334 -14.22 9.43 -5.85
C ILE A 334 -13.65 10.65 -5.15
N ARG A 335 -12.64 10.47 -4.28
CA ARG A 335 -11.98 11.58 -3.60
C ARG A 335 -11.40 12.58 -4.61
N ASN A 336 -10.62 12.11 -5.58
CA ASN A 336 -10.03 13.00 -6.59
C ASN A 336 -11.07 13.72 -7.46
N LEU A 337 -12.18 13.06 -7.81
CA LEU A 337 -13.30 13.70 -8.50
C LEU A 337 -13.90 14.82 -7.64
N LEU A 338 -14.12 14.59 -6.34
CA LEU A 338 -14.65 15.61 -5.43
C LEU A 338 -13.69 16.78 -5.22
N GLU A 339 -12.38 16.56 -5.39
CA GLU A 339 -11.34 17.58 -5.23
C GLU A 339 -11.09 18.41 -6.48
N LEU A 340 -11.10 17.79 -7.66
CA LEU A 340 -10.66 18.40 -8.92
C LEU A 340 -11.78 18.62 -9.93
N ALA A 341 -12.79 17.75 -9.98
CA ALA A 341 -13.90 17.95 -10.90
C ALA A 341 -14.94 18.92 -10.31
N GLU A 342 -15.83 19.41 -11.17
CA GLU A 342 -17.02 20.18 -10.75
C GLU A 342 -18.30 19.39 -11.09
N PRO A 343 -18.57 18.24 -10.41
CA PRO A 343 -19.83 17.52 -10.58
C PRO A 343 -21.01 18.41 -10.17
N ASP A 344 -22.15 18.22 -10.84
CA ASP A 344 -23.41 18.83 -10.42
C ASP A 344 -23.83 18.35 -9.02
N GLU A 345 -24.86 18.98 -8.43
CA GLU A 345 -25.28 18.71 -7.06
C GLU A 345 -25.70 17.25 -6.84
N ALA A 346 -26.40 16.66 -7.81
CA ALA A 346 -26.85 15.27 -7.76
C ALA A 346 -25.66 14.29 -7.80
N THR A 347 -24.75 14.48 -8.76
CA THR A 347 -23.53 13.66 -8.90
C THR A 347 -22.64 13.81 -7.66
N ARG A 348 -22.46 15.03 -7.16
CA ARG A 348 -21.68 15.30 -5.94
C ARG A 348 -22.26 14.60 -4.72
N THR A 349 -23.58 14.67 -4.53
CA THR A 349 -24.28 13.99 -3.43
C THR A 349 -24.08 12.48 -3.51
N GLN A 350 -24.21 11.90 -4.70
CA GLN A 350 -23.99 10.47 -4.92
C GLN A 350 -22.54 10.05 -4.60
N LEU A 351 -21.56 10.80 -5.10
CA LEU A 351 -20.14 10.56 -4.85
C LEU A 351 -19.81 10.65 -3.35
N LEU A 352 -20.39 11.61 -2.61
CA LEU A 352 -20.21 11.72 -1.16
C LEU A 352 -20.81 10.51 -0.41
N GLY A 353 -22.00 10.05 -0.81
CA GLY A 353 -22.61 8.85 -0.23
C GLY A 353 -21.73 7.61 -0.44
N TRP A 354 -21.25 7.40 -1.67
CA TRP A 354 -20.34 6.29 -1.99
C TRP A 354 -18.98 6.39 -1.31
N ARG A 355 -18.45 7.62 -1.14
CA ARG A 355 -17.25 7.84 -0.35
C ARG A 355 -17.45 7.38 1.09
N ALA A 356 -18.57 7.74 1.72
CA ALA A 356 -18.87 7.32 3.09
C ALA A 356 -19.04 5.79 3.20
N GLU A 357 -19.69 5.15 2.22
CA GLU A 357 -19.77 3.68 2.14
C GLU A 357 -18.38 3.05 2.04
N ALA A 358 -17.50 3.61 1.20
CA ALA A 358 -16.15 3.11 1.04
C ALA A 358 -15.30 3.30 2.30
N GLU A 359 -15.40 4.46 2.96
CA GLU A 359 -14.74 4.73 4.24
C GLU A 359 -15.22 3.79 5.34
N GLY A 360 -16.53 3.45 5.38
CA GLY A 360 -17.07 2.46 6.32
C GLY A 360 -16.43 1.07 6.17
N TYR A 361 -16.20 0.62 4.94
CA TYR A 361 -15.47 -0.62 4.67
C TYR A 361 -13.97 -0.50 5.00
N LEU A 362 -13.31 0.57 4.53
CA LEU A 362 -11.87 0.77 4.70
C LEU A 362 -11.48 0.96 6.18
N ASP A 363 -12.34 1.57 6.99
CA ASP A 363 -12.20 1.63 8.46
C ASP A 363 -12.24 0.24 9.09
N GLY A 364 -12.99 -0.69 8.48
CA GLY A 364 -13.02 -2.09 8.86
C GLY A 364 -11.65 -2.77 8.76
N LEU A 365 -10.81 -2.37 7.80
CA LEU A 365 -9.44 -2.89 7.61
C LEU A 365 -8.53 -2.56 8.79
N LEU A 366 -8.76 -1.41 9.45
CA LEU A 366 -7.93 -0.92 10.54
C LEU A 366 -8.11 -1.72 11.85
N ARG A 367 -9.02 -2.72 11.86
CA ARG A 367 -9.26 -3.62 13.01
C ARG A 367 -8.33 -4.84 13.01
N HIS A 368 -7.64 -5.11 11.90
CA HIS A 368 -6.72 -6.24 11.75
C HIS A 368 -5.41 -5.79 11.09
N TYR A 369 -4.42 -6.69 11.00
CA TYR A 369 -3.10 -6.39 10.43
C TYR A 369 -2.86 -7.11 9.09
N PHE A 370 -3.81 -7.93 8.65
CA PHE A 370 -3.82 -8.69 7.41
C PHE A 370 -5.27 -8.76 6.92
N ASP A 371 -5.51 -9.00 5.63
CA ASP A 371 -6.87 -9.23 5.14
C ASP A 371 -7.37 -10.62 5.55
N ASP A 372 -8.56 -11.03 5.10
CA ASP A 372 -9.09 -12.36 5.45
C ASP A 372 -8.41 -13.50 4.68
N LEU A 373 -7.49 -13.17 3.78
CA LEU A 373 -6.60 -14.13 3.16
C LEU A 373 -5.35 -14.35 4.05
N ASP A 374 -4.54 -15.34 3.68
CA ASP A 374 -3.27 -15.68 4.32
C ASP A 374 -2.31 -16.14 3.21
N ASP A 375 -2.16 -15.30 2.19
CA ASP A 375 -1.31 -15.57 1.04
C ASP A 375 -0.48 -14.35 0.62
N TYR A 376 0.27 -14.49 -0.48
CA TYR A 376 1.10 -13.39 -0.99
C TYR A 376 0.29 -12.13 -1.34
N GLN A 377 -0.99 -12.28 -1.72
CA GLN A 377 -1.85 -11.16 -2.10
C GLN A 377 -2.19 -10.31 -0.88
N SER A 378 -2.23 -10.90 0.31
CA SER A 378 -2.45 -10.17 1.56
C SER A 378 -1.31 -9.20 1.88
N ALA A 379 -0.09 -9.47 1.41
CA ALA A 379 1.05 -8.54 1.51
C ALA A 379 0.83 -7.27 0.65
N ASP A 380 0.02 -7.38 -0.40
CA ASP A 380 -0.45 -6.23 -1.16
C ASP A 380 -1.58 -5.51 -0.41
N SER A 381 -2.54 -6.25 0.16
CA SER A 381 -3.67 -5.70 0.91
C SER A 381 -3.26 -4.85 2.11
N VAL A 382 -2.24 -5.27 2.87
CA VAL A 382 -1.74 -4.49 4.01
C VAL A 382 -1.16 -3.15 3.57
N GLN A 383 -0.55 -3.06 2.38
CA GLN A 383 -0.07 -1.80 1.85
C GLN A 383 -1.24 -0.85 1.54
N ASN A 384 -2.39 -1.37 1.10
CA ASN A 384 -3.62 -0.58 0.95
C ASN A 384 -4.14 -0.06 2.30
N THR A 385 -4.14 -0.88 3.35
CA THR A 385 -4.52 -0.46 4.71
C THR A 385 -3.62 0.67 5.20
N CYS A 386 -2.31 0.53 5.00
CA CYS A 386 -1.30 1.53 5.31
C CYS A 386 -1.53 2.84 4.53
N SER A 387 -1.74 2.74 3.21
CA SER A 387 -2.07 3.85 2.31
C SER A 387 -3.27 4.64 2.83
N TYR A 388 -4.37 3.95 3.15
CA TYR A 388 -5.59 4.56 3.65
C TYR A 388 -5.40 5.26 5.00
N ALA A 389 -4.75 4.59 5.97
CA ALA A 389 -4.47 5.14 7.29
C ALA A 389 -3.67 6.45 7.21
N LEU A 390 -2.63 6.48 6.38
CA LEU A 390 -1.78 7.67 6.19
C LEU A 390 -2.53 8.79 5.46
N GLN A 391 -3.28 8.46 4.40
CA GLN A 391 -4.06 9.43 3.62
C GLN A 391 -5.15 10.12 4.45
N THR A 392 -5.77 9.39 5.38
CA THR A 392 -6.84 9.90 6.25
C THR A 392 -6.34 10.43 7.60
N GLY A 393 -5.08 10.19 7.95
CA GLY A 393 -4.52 10.53 9.26
C GLY A 393 -5.02 9.65 10.42
N LYS A 394 -5.63 8.49 10.14
CA LYS A 394 -6.11 7.52 11.13
C LYS A 394 -4.95 6.64 11.63
N LEU A 395 -4.09 7.22 12.46
CA LEU A 395 -2.82 6.63 12.88
C LEU A 395 -2.95 5.61 14.03
N GLU A 396 -4.15 5.38 14.55
CA GLU A 396 -4.41 4.40 15.61
C GLU A 396 -3.92 3.00 15.24
N TRP A 397 -4.01 2.62 13.95
CA TRP A 397 -3.50 1.35 13.43
C TRP A 397 -1.97 1.19 13.56
N PHE A 398 -1.23 2.31 13.52
CA PHE A 398 0.19 2.32 13.84
C PHE A 398 0.40 2.31 15.36
N HIS A 399 -0.29 3.21 16.08
CA HIS A 399 -0.09 3.41 17.53
C HIS A 399 -0.46 2.18 18.38
N ASN A 400 -1.45 1.38 17.95
CA ASN A 400 -1.86 0.16 18.65
C ASN A 400 -1.00 -1.08 18.30
N GLY A 401 0.01 -0.92 17.44
CA GLY A 401 0.96 -1.98 17.06
C GLY A 401 0.49 -2.92 15.95
N LEU A 402 -0.70 -2.74 15.37
CA LEU A 402 -1.17 -3.58 14.26
C LEU A 402 -0.25 -3.43 13.03
N ALA A 403 0.22 -2.23 12.69
CA ALA A 403 1.18 -2.06 11.59
C ALA A 403 2.50 -2.81 11.82
N ARG A 404 3.00 -2.84 13.08
CA ARG A 404 4.20 -3.62 13.44
C ARG A 404 3.97 -5.12 13.24
N ARG A 405 2.81 -5.61 13.66
CA ARG A 405 2.40 -7.03 13.45
C ARG A 405 2.28 -7.36 11.97
N ALA A 406 1.83 -6.42 11.15
CA ALA A 406 1.75 -6.59 9.72
C ALA A 406 3.15 -6.75 9.08
N VAL A 407 4.12 -5.93 9.50
CA VAL A 407 5.53 -6.09 9.10
C VAL A 407 6.09 -7.44 9.55
N GLN A 408 5.84 -7.83 10.81
CA GLN A 408 6.25 -9.14 11.33
C GLN A 408 5.67 -10.29 10.51
N LYS A 409 4.41 -10.16 10.07
CA LYS A 409 3.74 -11.17 9.23
C LYS A 409 4.37 -11.25 7.84
N VAL A 410 4.59 -10.12 7.16
CA VAL A 410 5.25 -10.11 5.83
C VAL A 410 6.65 -10.71 5.94
N LEU A 411 7.42 -10.32 6.96
CA LEU A 411 8.75 -10.91 7.21
C LEU A 411 8.66 -12.38 7.54
N ALA A 412 7.71 -12.84 8.36
CA ALA A 412 7.57 -14.26 8.64
C ALA A 412 7.34 -15.09 7.36
N LEU A 413 6.76 -14.50 6.33
CA LEU A 413 6.58 -15.09 5.00
C LEU A 413 7.78 -14.91 4.06
N THR A 414 8.85 -14.22 4.46
CA THR A 414 10.09 -14.02 3.68
C THR A 414 11.24 -14.77 4.34
N ASP A 415 11.83 -15.76 3.68
CA ASP A 415 12.97 -16.50 4.24
C ASP A 415 14.27 -15.65 4.31
N ASN A 416 15.34 -16.20 4.88
CA ASN A 416 16.61 -15.47 5.03
C ASN A 416 17.28 -15.11 3.68
N VAL A 417 16.89 -15.76 2.58
CA VAL A 417 17.37 -15.43 1.23
C VAL A 417 16.56 -14.27 0.61
N GLY A 418 15.42 -13.93 1.19
CA GLY A 418 14.51 -12.91 0.69
C GLY A 418 13.39 -13.48 -0.20
N TRP A 419 13.22 -14.81 -0.23
CA TRP A 419 12.15 -15.46 -1.00
C TRP A 419 10.91 -15.68 -0.16
N TYR A 420 9.76 -15.62 -0.81
CA TYR A 420 8.48 -15.92 -0.23
C TYR A 420 8.36 -17.42 0.12
N ALA A 421 7.90 -17.69 1.33
CA ALA A 421 7.85 -19.03 1.92
C ALA A 421 6.79 -19.95 1.26
N GLY A 422 5.74 -19.38 0.67
CA GLY A 422 4.69 -20.09 -0.06
C GLY A 422 3.62 -20.71 0.84
N VAL A 423 2.50 -20.01 1.08
CA VAL A 423 1.37 -20.50 1.91
C VAL A 423 0.03 -20.62 1.14
N GLN A 424 -0.04 -20.20 -0.12
CA GLN A 424 -1.22 -20.29 -0.98
C GLN A 424 -1.36 -21.68 -1.62
N GLY A 425 -2.56 -21.94 -2.13
CA GLY A 425 -2.85 -23.12 -2.94
C GLY A 425 -2.36 -23.00 -4.39
N TYR A 426 -3.30 -22.88 -5.33
CA TYR A 426 -3.00 -23.10 -6.76
C TYR A 426 -2.07 -22.05 -7.37
N GLY A 427 -2.14 -20.78 -6.93
CA GLY A 427 -1.36 -19.68 -7.52
C GLY A 427 0.15 -19.87 -7.33
N GLU A 428 0.56 -20.63 -6.32
CA GLU A 428 1.95 -20.92 -6.00
C GLU A 428 2.45 -22.25 -6.59
N ALA A 429 1.60 -22.99 -7.31
CA ALA A 429 1.98 -24.23 -7.98
C ALA A 429 2.72 -24.01 -9.32
N LEU A 430 2.94 -22.75 -9.68
CA LEU A 430 3.61 -22.33 -10.90
C LEU A 430 5.13 -22.51 -10.76
N ALA A 431 5.80 -22.90 -11.85
CA ALA A 431 7.24 -23.12 -11.83
C ALA A 431 8.01 -21.84 -11.46
N GLY A 432 9.01 -21.97 -10.57
CA GLY A 432 9.85 -20.87 -10.10
C GLY A 432 9.28 -20.07 -8.93
N TRP A 433 8.03 -20.34 -8.52
CA TRP A 433 7.40 -19.63 -7.41
C TRP A 433 8.02 -19.91 -6.05
N GLU A 434 8.82 -20.96 -5.92
CA GLU A 434 9.63 -21.20 -4.73
C GLU A 434 10.70 -20.11 -4.51
N ARG A 435 10.93 -19.23 -5.49
CA ARG A 435 11.82 -18.05 -5.42
C ARG A 435 11.09 -16.72 -5.64
N PHE A 436 9.76 -16.73 -5.58
CA PHE A 436 8.96 -15.51 -5.66
C PHE A 436 9.33 -14.53 -4.54
N THR A 437 9.14 -13.23 -4.76
CA THR A 437 9.44 -12.20 -3.76
C THR A 437 8.23 -11.34 -3.49
N LEU A 438 8.01 -10.96 -2.23
CA LEU A 438 6.93 -10.06 -1.83
C LEU A 438 7.31 -8.59 -2.07
N ASN A 439 6.29 -7.74 -2.16
CA ASN A 439 6.43 -6.29 -2.11
C ASN A 439 6.17 -5.82 -0.67
N GLY A 440 6.83 -4.73 -0.24
CA GLY A 440 6.68 -4.18 1.10
C GLY A 440 7.00 -2.70 1.24
N GLY A 441 7.39 -1.99 0.18
CA GLY A 441 8.04 -0.69 0.27
C GLY A 441 7.21 0.34 1.02
N LEU A 442 5.92 0.46 0.67
CA LEU A 442 4.98 1.34 1.36
C LEU A 442 4.85 1.01 2.84
N LEU A 443 4.66 -0.27 3.18
CA LEU A 443 4.44 -0.70 4.56
C LEU A 443 5.70 -0.45 5.42
N PHE A 444 6.86 -0.87 4.94
CA PHE A 444 8.11 -0.78 5.69
C PHE A 444 8.62 0.66 5.75
N GLY A 445 8.61 1.37 4.61
CA GLY A 445 9.00 2.77 4.53
C GLY A 445 8.17 3.66 5.44
N SER A 446 6.85 3.51 5.39
CA SER A 446 5.96 4.27 6.29
C SER A 446 6.14 3.88 7.75
N CYS A 447 6.37 2.61 8.10
CA CYS A 447 6.67 2.23 9.48
C CYS A 447 7.97 2.87 9.97
N GLY A 448 9.02 2.87 9.15
CA GLY A 448 10.28 3.58 9.46
C GLY A 448 10.05 5.07 9.70
N PHE A 449 9.29 5.71 8.82
CA PHE A 449 8.93 7.12 8.98
C PHE A 449 8.03 7.40 10.19
N VAL A 450 6.98 6.60 10.43
CA VAL A 450 6.01 6.82 11.51
C VAL A 450 6.65 6.58 12.89
N TYR A 451 7.38 5.46 13.03
CA TYR A 451 8.01 5.09 14.29
C TYR A 451 9.36 5.74 14.54
N GLN A 452 9.92 6.41 13.53
CA GLN A 452 11.28 6.96 13.59
C GLN A 452 12.30 5.87 13.94
N ASP A 453 12.18 4.72 13.28
CA ASP A 453 12.88 3.48 13.63
C ASP A 453 13.73 2.98 12.44
N GLY A 454 15.04 2.96 12.65
CA GLY A 454 16.03 2.55 11.64
C GLY A 454 16.01 1.07 11.28
N GLY A 455 15.36 0.24 12.09
CA GLY A 455 15.11 -1.17 11.81
C GLY A 455 14.45 -1.39 10.47
N TYR A 456 13.50 -0.54 10.10
CA TYR A 456 12.76 -0.67 8.84
C TYR A 456 13.62 -0.29 7.62
N ALA A 457 14.46 0.74 7.73
CA ALA A 457 15.41 1.08 6.68
C ALA A 457 16.46 -0.03 6.49
N TRP A 458 16.92 -0.62 7.59
CA TRP A 458 17.82 -1.78 7.53
C TRP A 458 17.15 -2.98 6.86
N LEU A 459 15.90 -3.30 7.21
CA LEU A 459 15.12 -4.40 6.61
C LEU A 459 14.98 -4.24 5.10
N LEU A 460 14.70 -3.02 4.63
CA LEU A 460 14.59 -2.71 3.21
C LEU A 460 15.93 -2.83 2.46
N GLN A 461 17.04 -2.47 3.11
CA GLN A 461 18.39 -2.68 2.55
C GLN A 461 18.78 -4.16 2.53
N HIS A 462 18.39 -4.90 3.58
CA HIS A 462 18.73 -6.29 3.77
C HIS A 462 17.88 -7.24 2.90
N TYR A 463 16.62 -6.88 2.62
CA TYR A 463 15.72 -7.59 1.71
C TYR A 463 15.30 -6.68 0.53
N PRO A 464 16.15 -6.47 -0.49
CA PRO A 464 15.91 -5.47 -1.54
C PRO A 464 14.60 -5.64 -2.31
N ALA A 465 14.11 -6.87 -2.46
CA ALA A 465 12.85 -7.11 -3.16
C ALA A 465 11.64 -6.47 -2.44
N LEU A 466 11.72 -6.32 -1.11
CA LEU A 466 10.68 -5.64 -0.33
C LEU A 466 10.65 -4.12 -0.57
N GLN A 467 11.65 -3.52 -1.23
CA GLN A 467 11.62 -2.08 -1.54
C GLN A 467 10.54 -1.69 -2.54
N ALA A 468 10.10 -2.64 -3.38
CA ALA A 468 8.99 -2.42 -4.29
C ALA A 468 7.66 -2.29 -3.51
N SER A 469 6.77 -1.42 -4.00
CA SER A 469 5.43 -1.25 -3.46
C SER A 469 4.39 -1.83 -4.42
N TRP A 470 3.28 -2.35 -3.86
CA TRP A 470 2.15 -2.80 -4.65
C TRP A 470 1.38 -1.62 -5.26
N GLY A 471 0.88 -1.81 -6.49
CA GLY A 471 0.19 -0.77 -7.25
C GLY A 471 1.18 0.28 -7.76
N ALA A 472 1.32 0.40 -9.08
CA ALA A 472 2.36 1.23 -9.72
C ALA A 472 2.12 2.75 -9.62
N LEU A 473 1.81 3.27 -8.42
CA LEU A 473 1.79 4.70 -8.14
C LEU A 473 3.17 5.34 -8.26
N GLN A 474 4.24 4.52 -8.21
CA GLN A 474 5.63 4.95 -8.15
C GLN A 474 6.54 4.04 -8.99
N PRO A 475 6.74 4.40 -10.27
CA PRO A 475 7.63 3.66 -11.14
C PRO A 475 9.12 3.99 -10.89
N TRP A 476 9.99 3.16 -11.47
CA TRP A 476 11.44 3.44 -11.66
C TRP A 476 12.31 3.55 -10.40
N GLY A 477 12.00 2.77 -9.36
CA GLY A 477 12.88 2.59 -8.20
C GLY A 477 12.76 3.67 -7.12
N LEU A 478 11.71 4.50 -7.18
CA LEU A 478 11.38 5.45 -6.13
C LEU A 478 10.78 4.72 -4.92
N HIS A 479 11.29 5.03 -3.72
CA HIS A 479 10.85 4.41 -2.47
C HIS A 479 10.09 5.41 -1.58
N GLN A 480 8.91 5.02 -1.08
CA GLN A 480 8.05 5.90 -0.31
C GLN A 480 8.52 6.11 1.14
N TYR A 481 8.27 7.30 1.68
CA TYR A 481 8.57 7.66 3.06
C TYR A 481 10.06 7.49 3.40
N ALA A 482 10.94 7.82 2.45
CA ALA A 482 12.38 7.75 2.69
C ALA A 482 12.78 8.78 3.76
N ALA A 483 13.44 8.31 4.83
CA ALA A 483 13.84 9.14 5.96
C ALA A 483 15.23 9.78 5.81
N GLY A 484 16.01 9.37 4.80
CA GLY A 484 17.39 9.83 4.61
C GLY A 484 18.28 9.55 5.82
N ASP A 485 19.28 10.40 6.03
CA ASP A 485 20.28 10.22 7.09
C ASP A 485 19.73 10.53 8.51
N SER A 486 18.49 11.00 8.62
CA SER A 486 17.86 11.33 9.91
C SER A 486 17.60 10.08 10.77
N ILE A 487 17.52 8.90 10.15
CA ILE A 487 17.32 7.62 10.83
C ILE A 487 18.39 6.64 10.36
N ARG A 488 19.29 6.25 11.26
CA ARG A 488 20.37 5.31 10.95
C ARG A 488 19.83 3.88 10.79
N PRO A 489 20.10 3.17 9.68
CA PRO A 489 19.74 1.76 9.54
C PRO A 489 20.49 0.89 10.55
N GLU A 490 19.75 0.15 11.37
CA GLU A 490 20.30 -0.81 12.35
C GLU A 490 19.44 -2.08 12.37
N PRO A 491 20.03 -3.29 12.51
CA PRO A 491 19.28 -4.53 12.51
C PRO A 491 18.30 -4.60 13.69
N PRO A 492 17.01 -4.88 13.45
CA PRO A 492 16.03 -4.96 14.53
C PRO A 492 16.26 -6.20 15.40
N ALA A 493 16.43 -6.01 16.71
CA ALA A 493 16.69 -7.09 17.67
C ALA A 493 15.57 -8.15 17.72
N TRP A 494 14.36 -7.80 17.31
CA TRP A 494 13.20 -8.71 17.29
C TRP A 494 13.14 -9.62 16.07
N LEU A 495 14.01 -9.44 15.06
CA LEU A 495 13.96 -10.23 13.82
C LEU A 495 14.51 -11.65 13.99
N THR A 496 15.57 -11.81 14.77
CA THR A 496 16.14 -13.12 15.11
C THR A 496 15.30 -13.80 16.18
N HIS A 497 15.61 -15.07 16.45
CA HIS A 497 14.95 -15.89 17.46
C HIS A 497 13.57 -16.44 17.04
N LEU A 498 12.92 -17.17 17.95
CA LEU A 498 11.57 -17.67 17.77
C LEU A 498 10.53 -16.55 17.95
N GLN A 499 9.70 -16.33 16.94
CA GLN A 499 8.54 -15.46 17.01
C GLN A 499 7.26 -16.27 16.80
N VAL A 500 6.27 -16.04 17.66
CA VAL A 500 4.92 -16.60 17.51
C VAL A 500 3.96 -15.46 17.21
N LEU A 501 3.46 -15.42 15.98
CA LEU A 501 2.42 -14.48 15.56
C LEU A 501 1.07 -14.97 16.10
N ARG A 502 0.40 -14.12 16.89
CA ARG A 502 -0.92 -14.43 17.46
C ARG A 502 -2.04 -14.01 16.52
N LEU A 503 -3.22 -14.61 16.66
CA LEU A 503 -4.43 -14.10 16.01
C LEU A 503 -4.90 -12.80 16.68
N THR A 504 -5.60 -11.94 15.96
CA THR A 504 -6.37 -10.84 16.59
C THR A 504 -7.70 -11.38 17.12
N PRO A 505 -8.40 -10.64 18.00
CA PRO A 505 -9.77 -10.99 18.40
C PRO A 505 -10.69 -11.19 17.19
N TYR A 506 -10.56 -10.34 16.16
CA TYR A 506 -11.31 -10.46 14.90
C TYR A 506 -11.04 -11.79 14.20
N ARG A 507 -9.76 -12.14 13.98
CA ARG A 507 -9.42 -13.38 13.27
C ARG A 507 -9.79 -14.62 14.09
N LEU A 508 -9.63 -14.57 15.42
CA LEU A 508 -10.04 -15.65 16.31
C LEU A 508 -11.55 -15.89 16.25
N ASP A 509 -12.36 -14.82 16.25
CA ASP A 509 -13.81 -14.93 16.14
C ASP A 509 -14.23 -15.61 14.82
N LEU A 510 -13.68 -15.16 13.68
CA LEU A 510 -13.91 -15.80 12.38
C LEU A 510 -13.58 -17.29 12.38
N MET A 511 -12.43 -17.67 12.96
CA MET A 511 -11.98 -19.06 13.02
C MET A 511 -12.89 -19.93 13.89
N ASN A 512 -13.41 -19.37 14.98
CA ASN A 512 -14.23 -20.09 15.96
C ASN A 512 -15.70 -20.19 15.52
N ASN A 513 -16.22 -19.17 14.85
CA ASN A 513 -17.61 -19.15 14.38
C ASN A 513 -17.80 -19.77 12.99
N GLY A 514 -16.72 -19.89 12.20
CA GLY A 514 -16.76 -20.53 10.89
C GLY A 514 -17.22 -19.66 9.73
N ALA A 515 -17.38 -18.34 9.91
CA ALA A 515 -17.87 -17.44 8.86
C ALA A 515 -17.05 -17.56 7.56
N PHE A 516 -15.73 -17.73 7.67
CA PHE A 516 -14.81 -17.90 6.54
C PHE A 516 -15.12 -19.12 5.65
N LEU A 517 -15.85 -20.12 6.15
CA LEU A 517 -16.25 -21.30 5.38
C LEU A 517 -17.35 -20.98 4.36
N HIS A 518 -18.05 -19.86 4.57
CA HIS A 518 -19.18 -19.42 3.78
C HIS A 518 -18.87 -18.19 2.93
N SER A 519 -17.67 -17.62 3.03
CA SER A 519 -17.25 -16.50 2.19
C SER A 519 -17.15 -16.96 0.73
N PRO A 520 -17.84 -16.30 -0.21
CA PRO A 520 -17.73 -16.63 -1.63
C PRO A 520 -16.31 -16.34 -2.13
N LEU A 521 -15.70 -17.32 -2.79
CA LEU A 521 -14.41 -17.16 -3.47
C LEU A 521 -14.61 -16.62 -4.90
N MET A 522 -13.52 -16.33 -5.62
CA MET A 522 -13.61 -16.09 -7.08
C MET A 522 -14.42 -17.23 -7.71
N ASP A 523 -15.39 -16.89 -8.56
CA ASP A 523 -16.27 -17.82 -9.27
C ASP A 523 -17.25 -18.65 -8.39
N GLY A 524 -17.55 -18.21 -7.16
CA GLY A 524 -18.59 -18.84 -6.33
C GLY A 524 -18.18 -20.17 -5.68
N PHE A 525 -16.88 -20.45 -5.61
CA PHE A 525 -16.35 -21.55 -4.80
C PHE A 525 -16.40 -21.22 -3.31
N PHE A 526 -16.28 -22.25 -2.46
CA PHE A 526 -16.22 -22.13 -1.00
C PHE A 526 -15.04 -22.93 -0.44
N VAL A 527 -14.60 -22.59 0.77
CA VAL A 527 -13.62 -23.39 1.52
C VAL A 527 -14.25 -24.74 1.89
N SER A 528 -13.53 -25.83 1.67
CA SER A 528 -14.00 -27.20 1.94
C SER A 528 -12.94 -28.05 2.63
N GLY A 529 -13.37 -29.10 3.32
CA GLY A 529 -12.48 -29.99 4.08
C GLY A 529 -12.01 -29.43 5.43
N LEU A 530 -12.52 -28.26 5.83
CA LEU A 530 -12.23 -27.61 7.11
C LEU A 530 -13.51 -27.44 7.93
N ARG A 531 -13.36 -27.32 9.26
CA ARG A 531 -14.41 -26.95 10.20
C ARG A 531 -13.94 -25.88 11.19
N PRO A 532 -14.84 -25.15 11.86
CA PRO A 532 -14.47 -24.19 12.89
C PRO A 532 -13.69 -24.87 14.01
N SER A 533 -12.81 -24.13 14.67
CA SER A 533 -11.98 -24.64 15.77
C SER A 533 -12.39 -23.95 17.06
N ALA A 534 -12.64 -24.68 18.14
CA ALA A 534 -12.96 -24.08 19.44
C ALA A 534 -11.68 -23.73 20.21
N VAL A 535 -10.79 -22.91 19.61
CA VAL A 535 -9.47 -22.59 20.18
C VAL A 535 -9.53 -21.30 21.02
N SER A 536 -8.80 -21.28 22.14
CA SER A 536 -8.69 -20.10 23.00
C SER A 536 -7.72 -19.07 22.41
N ALA A 537 -7.83 -17.81 22.83
CA ALA A 537 -6.88 -16.77 22.41
C ALA A 537 -5.42 -17.08 22.80
N GLU A 538 -5.22 -17.77 23.93
CA GLU A 538 -3.90 -18.16 24.44
C GLU A 538 -3.29 -19.32 23.64
N ALA A 539 -4.11 -20.28 23.21
CA ALA A 539 -3.65 -21.42 22.41
C ALA A 539 -3.56 -21.07 20.92
N ALA A 540 -4.35 -20.12 20.42
CA ALA A 540 -4.36 -19.80 19.00
C ALA A 540 -3.08 -19.07 18.56
N PHE A 541 -2.60 -19.42 17.37
CA PHE A 541 -1.51 -18.74 16.71
C PHE A 541 -1.68 -18.77 15.19
N ASP A 542 -1.12 -17.76 14.54
CA ASP A 542 -1.11 -17.58 13.09
C ASP A 542 0.05 -18.36 12.48
N LYS A 543 1.27 -18.00 12.88
CA LYS A 543 2.54 -18.60 12.45
C LYS A 543 3.50 -18.69 13.62
N ALA A 544 4.38 -19.68 13.60
CA ALA A 544 5.61 -19.65 14.38
C ALA A 544 6.79 -19.63 13.39
N VAL A 545 7.72 -18.70 13.58
CA VAL A 545 8.88 -18.52 12.71
C VAL A 545 10.13 -18.45 13.56
N HIS A 546 11.19 -19.13 13.14
CA HIS A 546 12.50 -19.02 13.76
C HIS A 546 13.51 -18.50 12.74
N ARG A 547 14.38 -17.60 13.19
CA ARG A 547 15.60 -17.20 12.50
C ARG A 547 16.80 -17.35 13.42
N GLY A 548 17.77 -18.17 13.02
CA GLY A 548 19.03 -18.34 13.75
C GLY A 548 19.91 -17.09 13.72
N GLY A 549 19.73 -16.22 12.73
CA GLY A 549 20.48 -14.99 12.55
C GLY A 549 19.95 -14.16 11.38
N HIS A 550 20.79 -13.25 10.88
CA HIS A 550 20.46 -12.32 9.80
C HIS A 550 21.01 -12.76 8.44
N GLY A 551 21.93 -13.71 8.38
CA GLY A 551 22.55 -14.16 7.14
C GLY A 551 21.64 -15.11 6.35
N ALA A 552 21.81 -15.11 5.03
CA ALA A 552 21.15 -16.09 4.15
C ALA A 552 21.51 -17.55 4.50
N ASP A 553 22.65 -17.76 5.16
CA ASP A 553 23.12 -19.06 5.62
C ASP A 553 22.55 -19.51 6.97
N ASP A 554 21.93 -18.61 7.72
CA ASP A 554 21.33 -18.93 9.01
C ASP A 554 20.05 -19.74 8.85
N VAL A 555 19.74 -20.58 9.83
CA VAL A 555 18.51 -21.38 9.81
C VAL A 555 17.28 -20.46 9.79
N TYR A 556 16.31 -20.83 8.96
CA TYR A 556 14.96 -20.27 8.99
C TYR A 556 13.95 -21.39 8.77
N TRP A 557 12.89 -21.37 9.58
CA TRP A 557 11.70 -22.17 9.30
C TRP A 557 10.43 -21.43 9.68
N LEU A 558 9.35 -21.78 8.99
CA LEU A 558 8.01 -21.25 9.19
C LEU A 558 7.02 -22.39 9.42
N LEU A 559 6.29 -22.34 10.52
CA LEU A 559 5.26 -23.29 10.90
C LEU A 559 3.87 -22.63 10.80
N GLN A 560 2.94 -23.33 10.15
CA GLN A 560 1.56 -22.85 9.92
C GLN A 560 0.65 -23.18 11.11
N GLY A 561 0.00 -22.18 11.71
CA GLY A 561 -0.90 -22.34 12.86
C GLY A 561 -2.39 -22.44 12.53
N MET A 562 -2.82 -21.89 11.40
CA MET A 562 -4.22 -21.92 10.95
C MET A 562 -4.34 -22.14 9.44
N SER A 563 -5.52 -22.47 8.97
CA SER A 563 -5.86 -22.53 7.55
C SER A 563 -7.31 -22.07 7.36
N GLY A 564 -7.82 -22.11 6.14
CA GLY A 564 -9.18 -21.65 5.85
C GLY A 564 -9.25 -20.18 5.48
N ILE A 565 -8.57 -19.85 4.39
CA ILE A 565 -8.66 -18.56 3.71
C ILE A 565 -9.20 -18.73 2.30
N ALA A 566 -9.56 -17.63 1.63
CA ALA A 566 -10.34 -17.64 0.40
C ALA A 566 -9.62 -18.23 -0.86
N LEU A 567 -8.50 -18.95 -0.70
CA LEU A 567 -7.80 -19.76 -1.71
C LEU A 567 -7.23 -21.06 -1.10
N SER A 568 -7.89 -21.57 -0.06
CA SER A 568 -7.40 -22.51 0.96
C SER A 568 -6.58 -23.72 0.47
N THR A 569 -5.46 -23.90 1.17
CA THR A 569 -4.77 -25.16 1.44
C THR A 569 -5.37 -25.82 2.69
N ILE A 570 -5.02 -27.07 3.00
CA ILE A 570 -5.22 -27.68 4.33
C ILE A 570 -3.84 -28.05 4.84
N ASP A 571 -3.35 -27.28 5.79
CA ASP A 571 -1.92 -27.21 6.07
C ASP A 571 -1.55 -26.75 7.49
N MET A 572 -2.51 -26.72 8.40
CA MET A 572 -2.25 -26.50 9.82
C MET A 572 -1.21 -27.50 10.32
N ASN A 573 -0.33 -27.06 11.22
CA ASN A 573 0.78 -27.82 11.80
C ASN A 573 1.90 -28.22 10.82
N SER A 574 1.84 -27.77 9.56
CA SER A 574 2.88 -28.03 8.57
C SER A 574 4.05 -27.05 8.67
N ILE A 575 5.25 -27.52 8.32
CA ILE A 575 6.39 -26.63 8.08
C ILE A 575 6.28 -26.10 6.65
N VAL A 576 5.98 -24.83 6.49
CA VAL A 576 5.83 -24.19 5.20
C VAL A 576 7.16 -24.17 4.45
N ARG A 577 8.21 -23.73 5.13
CA ARG A 577 9.51 -23.44 4.53
C ARG A 577 10.60 -23.80 5.51
N TYR A 578 11.70 -24.35 4.99
CA TYR A 578 12.96 -24.50 5.73
C TYR A 578 14.12 -24.10 4.82
N THR A 579 14.91 -23.14 5.26
CA THR A 579 16.17 -22.75 4.63
C THR A 579 17.30 -22.81 5.64
N ASP A 580 18.47 -23.25 5.19
CA ASP A 580 19.68 -23.37 6.02
C ASP A 580 20.89 -23.48 5.09
N GLN A 581 22.03 -22.93 5.48
CA GLN A 581 23.27 -22.89 4.68
C GLN A 581 23.07 -22.30 3.27
N GLY A 582 22.19 -21.30 3.15
CA GLY A 582 21.91 -20.62 1.90
C GLY A 582 21.13 -21.49 0.90
N LYS A 583 20.55 -22.60 1.38
CA LYS A 583 19.78 -23.54 0.58
C LYS A 583 18.34 -23.63 1.04
N LEU A 584 17.47 -23.85 0.07
CA LEU A 584 16.09 -24.23 0.26
C LEU A 584 15.99 -25.75 0.40
N TRP A 585 15.59 -26.23 1.57
CA TRP A 585 15.47 -27.68 1.83
C TRP A 585 14.03 -28.16 1.80
N LEU A 586 13.09 -27.38 2.35
CA LEU A 586 11.66 -27.73 2.37
C LEU A 586 10.81 -26.63 1.72
N VAL A 587 9.90 -27.05 0.85
CA VAL A 587 8.94 -26.18 0.14
C VAL A 587 7.51 -26.60 0.37
N HIS A 588 6.61 -25.64 0.47
CA HIS A 588 5.17 -25.92 0.55
C HIS A 588 4.46 -25.87 -0.80
N ASN A 589 5.00 -25.11 -1.76
CA ASN A 589 4.38 -24.74 -3.03
C ASN A 589 3.69 -25.94 -3.71
N THR A 590 2.35 -25.92 -3.72
CA THR A 590 1.51 -26.89 -4.43
C THR A 590 0.04 -26.45 -4.44
N GLY A 591 -0.64 -26.70 -5.56
CA GLY A 591 -2.09 -26.52 -5.66
C GLY A 591 -2.91 -27.63 -5.01
N ARG A 592 -2.25 -28.67 -4.46
CA ARG A 592 -2.93 -29.78 -3.78
C ARG A 592 -3.24 -29.41 -2.33
N ARG A 593 -4.48 -29.69 -1.90
CA ARG A 593 -5.01 -29.18 -0.63
C ARG A 593 -4.78 -30.07 0.58
N SER A 594 -4.60 -31.38 0.45
CA SER A 594 -4.47 -32.30 1.60
C SER A 594 -3.11 -32.22 2.31
N LEU A 595 -3.07 -32.50 3.63
CA LEU A 595 -1.84 -32.66 4.43
C LEU A 595 -0.85 -33.69 3.84
N PHE A 596 -1.33 -34.64 3.02
CA PHE A 596 -0.47 -35.57 2.28
C PHE A 596 0.54 -34.84 1.37
N PHE A 597 0.15 -33.68 0.83
CA PHE A 597 0.98 -32.88 -0.06
C PHE A 597 1.66 -31.72 0.65
N LYS A 598 1.77 -31.76 1.98
CA LYS A 598 2.41 -30.72 2.79
C LYS A 598 3.55 -31.33 3.62
N ASN A 599 4.42 -30.50 4.20
CA ASN A 599 5.44 -30.98 5.14
C ASN A 599 4.79 -31.29 6.49
N ALA A 600 4.01 -32.37 6.56
CA ALA A 600 3.03 -32.63 7.58
C ALA A 600 2.83 -34.13 7.80
N VAL A 601 2.20 -34.47 8.92
CA VAL A 601 1.66 -35.81 9.14
C VAL A 601 0.27 -35.89 8.53
N TYR A 602 0.07 -36.92 7.72
CA TYR A 602 -1.23 -37.30 7.18
C TYR A 602 -1.72 -38.56 7.90
N VAL A 603 -2.94 -38.50 8.43
CA VAL A 603 -3.61 -39.64 9.07
C VAL A 603 -4.85 -40.01 8.26
N SER A 604 -5.09 -41.30 8.03
CA SER A 604 -6.28 -41.82 7.35
C SER A 604 -6.84 -43.03 8.10
N SER A 605 -8.15 -43.03 8.35
CA SER A 605 -8.89 -44.17 8.91
C SER A 605 -9.78 -44.88 7.86
N GLY A 606 -9.62 -44.55 6.57
CA GLY A 606 -10.42 -45.12 5.47
C GLY A 606 -11.01 -44.03 4.56
N LEU A 607 -12.34 -43.95 4.46
CA LEU A 607 -13.06 -42.91 3.70
C LEU A 607 -12.76 -41.53 4.32
N ASN A 608 -11.85 -40.79 3.70
CA ASN A 608 -11.29 -39.54 4.20
C ASN A 608 -12.18 -38.31 3.95
N GLU A 609 -13.47 -38.42 4.27
CA GLU A 609 -14.48 -37.38 4.06
C GLU A 609 -14.62 -36.43 5.26
N GLU A 610 -14.07 -36.80 6.42
CA GLU A 610 -14.07 -35.96 7.62
C GLU A 610 -13.26 -34.67 7.39
N THR A 611 -13.84 -33.55 7.82
CA THR A 611 -13.16 -32.25 7.83
C THR A 611 -12.02 -32.23 8.85
N LEU A 612 -11.14 -31.25 8.77
CA LEU A 612 -10.12 -30.98 9.79
C LEU A 612 -10.41 -29.63 10.49
N PRO A 613 -10.09 -29.49 11.78
CA PRO A 613 -10.19 -28.19 12.45
C PRO A 613 -9.24 -27.19 11.77
N ALA A 614 -9.75 -26.00 11.48
CA ALA A 614 -9.01 -24.98 10.74
C ALA A 614 -7.88 -24.29 11.53
N ALA A 615 -7.71 -24.56 12.83
CA ALA A 615 -6.62 -24.03 13.64
C ALA A 615 -5.94 -25.10 14.52
N CYS A 616 -4.65 -24.89 14.75
CA CYS A 616 -3.86 -25.60 15.74
C CYS A 616 -3.90 -24.89 17.11
N GLU A 617 -3.58 -25.66 18.13
CA GLU A 617 -3.27 -25.19 19.47
C GLU A 617 -1.75 -25.07 19.64
N LEU A 618 -1.29 -23.93 20.14
CA LEU A 618 0.07 -23.76 20.64
C LEU A 618 0.14 -24.40 22.03
N VAL A 619 0.85 -25.52 22.13
CA VAL A 619 1.01 -26.28 23.37
C VAL A 619 2.10 -25.66 24.24
N ALA A 620 3.22 -25.30 23.63
CA ALA A 620 4.35 -24.65 24.30
C ALA A 620 5.22 -23.92 23.28
N HIS A 621 5.91 -22.89 23.73
CA HIS A 621 7.03 -22.33 23.00
C HIS A 621 8.07 -21.78 23.99
N ALA A 622 9.33 -21.85 23.61
CA ALA A 622 10.42 -21.28 24.40
C ALA A 622 11.55 -20.83 23.47
N ASP A 623 12.18 -19.73 23.84
CA ASP A 623 13.33 -19.18 23.15
C ASP A 623 14.47 -18.99 24.15
N PHE A 624 15.65 -19.48 23.79
CA PHE A 624 16.84 -19.50 24.61
C PHE A 624 18.03 -18.96 23.82
N PRO A 625 19.10 -18.51 24.48
CA PRO A 625 20.37 -18.26 23.80
C PRO A 625 20.85 -19.51 23.06
N GLY A 626 20.76 -19.49 21.73
CA GLY A 626 21.18 -20.59 20.85
C GLY A 626 20.21 -21.76 20.74
N ALA A 627 18.97 -21.67 21.22
CA ALA A 627 17.97 -22.70 20.95
C ALA A 627 16.53 -22.16 20.93
N ALA A 628 15.69 -22.74 20.07
CA ALA A 628 14.28 -22.42 19.97
C ALA A 628 13.44 -23.69 19.99
N LEU A 629 12.29 -23.64 20.65
CA LEU A 629 11.34 -24.74 20.75
C LEU A 629 9.92 -24.23 20.46
N VAL A 630 9.19 -24.91 19.59
CA VAL A 630 7.74 -24.77 19.49
C VAL A 630 7.09 -26.15 19.51
N SER A 631 5.97 -26.26 20.24
CA SER A 631 5.09 -27.42 20.27
C SER A 631 3.69 -26.98 19.91
N SER A 632 3.10 -27.60 18.89
CA SER A 632 1.76 -27.29 18.39
C SER A 632 0.97 -28.57 18.12
N ARG A 633 -0.35 -28.48 18.29
CA ARG A 633 -1.25 -29.63 18.15
C ARG A 633 -2.37 -29.31 17.17
N LEU A 634 -2.61 -30.23 16.25
CA LEU A 634 -3.88 -30.31 15.52
C LEU A 634 -4.78 -31.31 16.27
N PRO A 635 -5.76 -30.82 17.05
CA PRO A 635 -6.65 -31.69 17.83
C PRO A 635 -7.69 -32.35 16.91
N ASP A 636 -8.15 -33.55 17.26
CA ASP A 636 -9.31 -34.19 16.63
C ASP A 636 -9.26 -34.27 15.08
N GLY A 637 -8.04 -34.40 14.53
CA GLY A 637 -7.81 -34.65 13.12
C GLY A 637 -8.08 -36.11 12.80
N ARG A 638 -9.24 -36.41 12.19
CA ARG A 638 -9.65 -37.77 11.78
C ARG A 638 -9.59 -38.79 12.92
N GLY A 639 -10.09 -38.39 14.09
CA GLY A 639 -10.06 -39.20 15.31
C GLY A 639 -8.69 -39.33 15.97
N THR A 640 -7.74 -38.44 15.65
CA THR A 640 -6.41 -38.39 16.28
C THR A 640 -6.02 -36.98 16.70
N ASP A 641 -5.19 -36.87 17.73
CA ASP A 641 -4.48 -35.65 18.06
C ASP A 641 -3.04 -35.75 17.53
N TRP A 642 -2.66 -34.84 16.65
CA TRP A 642 -1.30 -34.76 16.13
C TRP A 642 -0.57 -33.58 16.79
N THR A 643 0.41 -33.88 17.63
CA THR A 643 1.32 -32.89 18.23
C THR A 643 2.66 -32.91 17.51
N ARG A 644 3.15 -31.75 17.08
CA ARG A 644 4.46 -31.55 16.47
C ARG A 644 5.33 -30.70 17.38
N ASN A 645 6.57 -31.12 17.59
CA ASN A 645 7.59 -30.36 18.28
C ASN A 645 8.71 -30.03 17.28
N VAL A 646 9.06 -28.76 17.14
CA VAL A 646 10.19 -28.29 16.33
C VAL A 646 11.21 -27.67 17.26
N ILE A 647 12.44 -28.18 17.20
CA ILE A 647 13.54 -27.79 18.07
C ILE A 647 14.71 -27.37 17.20
N SER A 648 15.16 -26.13 17.30
CA SER A 648 16.39 -25.66 16.65
C SER A 648 17.46 -25.42 17.69
N VAL A 649 18.67 -25.90 17.43
CA VAL A 649 19.85 -25.67 18.28
C VAL A 649 20.86 -24.87 17.46
N GLY A 650 20.77 -23.54 17.56
CA GLY A 650 21.50 -22.58 16.74
C GLY A 650 21.37 -22.92 15.25
N ASN A 651 22.48 -22.84 14.53
CA ASN A 651 22.60 -23.33 13.16
C ASN A 651 23.20 -24.76 13.09
N ALA A 652 23.16 -25.54 14.18
CA ALA A 652 23.74 -26.88 14.20
C ALA A 652 22.78 -27.91 13.59
N PHE A 653 21.53 -27.94 14.05
CA PHE A 653 20.47 -28.78 13.49
C PHE A 653 19.08 -28.29 13.91
N THR A 654 18.07 -28.75 13.18
CA THR A 654 16.66 -28.68 13.57
C THR A 654 16.08 -30.09 13.66
N ALA A 655 15.46 -30.41 14.79
CA ALA A 655 14.78 -31.67 15.02
C ALA A 655 13.26 -31.47 14.98
N VAL A 656 12.55 -32.37 14.30
CA VAL A 656 11.08 -32.40 14.27
C VAL A 656 10.61 -33.72 14.86
N ILE A 657 9.77 -33.65 15.89
CA ILE A 657 9.24 -34.80 16.61
C ILE A 657 7.72 -34.75 16.53
N ASP A 658 7.15 -35.69 15.78
CA ASP A 658 5.71 -35.85 15.61
C ASP A 658 5.17 -36.95 16.54
N GLN A 659 4.10 -36.64 17.26
CA GLN A 659 3.34 -37.56 18.09
C GLN A 659 1.90 -37.60 17.62
N VAL A 660 1.42 -38.80 17.25
CA VAL A 660 0.01 -39.04 16.91
C VAL A 660 -0.64 -39.87 18.01
N ARG A 661 -1.70 -39.36 18.61
CA ARG A 661 -2.51 -40.07 19.60
C ARG A 661 -3.87 -40.39 19.01
N ALA A 662 -4.25 -41.66 18.97
CA ALA A 662 -5.61 -42.04 18.59
C ALA A 662 -6.60 -41.72 19.73
N ASN A 663 -7.69 -41.03 19.41
CA ASN A 663 -8.72 -40.64 20.38
C ASN A 663 -9.73 -41.77 20.64
N LYS A 664 -9.77 -42.75 19.72
CA LYS A 664 -10.57 -43.99 19.81
C LYS A 664 -9.79 -45.17 19.25
N PRO A 665 -10.03 -46.41 19.70
CA PRO A 665 -9.49 -47.61 19.07
C PRO A 665 -9.88 -47.69 17.58
N GLY A 666 -8.95 -48.10 16.72
CA GLY A 666 -9.18 -48.23 15.29
C GLY A 666 -7.90 -48.48 14.50
N GLU A 667 -8.04 -48.73 13.20
CA GLU A 667 -6.93 -48.84 12.26
C GLU A 667 -6.65 -47.49 11.61
N PHE A 668 -5.39 -47.08 11.60
CA PHE A 668 -4.95 -45.80 11.05
C PHE A 668 -3.72 -45.99 10.17
N THR A 669 -3.72 -45.36 9.00
CA THR A 669 -2.53 -45.17 8.18
C THR A 669 -1.95 -43.80 8.50
N VAL A 670 -0.68 -43.76 8.89
CA VAL A 670 0.04 -42.53 9.20
C VAL A 670 1.20 -42.38 8.22
N SER A 671 1.33 -41.20 7.60
CA SER A 671 2.46 -40.84 6.74
C SER A 671 3.05 -39.51 7.18
N CYS A 672 4.35 -39.46 7.43
CA CYS A 672 5.07 -38.19 7.59
C CYS A 672 5.67 -37.81 6.24
N ASN A 673 5.21 -36.69 5.68
CA ASN A 673 5.60 -36.27 4.34
C ASN A 673 6.54 -35.05 4.43
N TRP A 674 7.58 -35.06 3.61
CA TRP A 674 8.51 -33.96 3.41
C TRP A 674 8.60 -33.64 1.92
N ARG A 675 8.61 -32.35 1.59
CA ARG A 675 8.64 -31.84 0.23
C ARG A 675 9.93 -31.08 0.02
N THR A 676 10.83 -31.71 -0.69
CA THR A 676 12.13 -31.17 -1.06
C THR A 676 12.11 -30.67 -2.51
N PRO A 677 12.83 -29.59 -2.85
CA PRO A 677 12.98 -29.16 -4.24
C PRO A 677 13.89 -30.13 -5.04
N GLY A 678 14.78 -30.85 -4.34
CA GLY A 678 15.66 -31.87 -4.92
C GLY A 678 15.18 -33.30 -4.65
N TRP A 679 15.85 -34.26 -5.28
CA TRP A 679 15.64 -35.68 -5.01
C TRP A 679 16.10 -36.03 -3.60
N ALA A 680 15.24 -36.70 -2.84
CA ALA A 680 15.57 -37.26 -1.52
C ALA A 680 15.65 -38.80 -1.63
N ALA A 681 16.62 -39.40 -0.96
CA ALA A 681 16.76 -40.85 -0.83
C ALA A 681 16.73 -41.21 0.66
N HIS A 682 16.09 -42.34 0.96
CA HIS A 682 16.21 -42.98 2.25
C HIS A 682 17.53 -43.77 2.25
N ASP A 683 18.37 -43.57 3.25
CA ASP A 683 19.46 -44.52 3.51
C ASP A 683 18.82 -45.68 4.28
N ASP A 684 19.00 -46.92 3.83
CA ASP A 684 18.31 -48.13 4.36
C ASP A 684 18.70 -48.46 5.83
N ALA A 685 19.38 -47.55 6.52
CA ALA A 685 20.02 -47.74 7.81
C ALA A 685 19.20 -47.33 9.05
N GLY A 686 17.89 -47.06 8.96
CA GLY A 686 17.09 -46.90 10.18
C GLY A 686 15.63 -46.48 10.05
N TRP A 687 14.77 -47.20 10.76
CA TRP A 687 13.59 -46.70 11.46
C TRP A 687 13.74 -47.04 12.95
#